data_AF-A0A800IIS6-F1
#
_entry.id   AF-A0A800IIS6-F1
#
_cell.length_a   1.000
_cell.length_b   1.000
_cell.length_c   1.000
_cell.angle_alpha   90.00
_cell.angle_beta   90.00
_cell.angle_gamma   90.00
#
_symmetry.space_group_name_H-M   'P 1'
#
loop_
_entity.id
_entity.type
_entity.pdbx_description
1 polymer ?
#
loop_
_entity_poly.entity_id
_entity_poly.type
_entity_poly.pdbx_seq_one_letter_code
_entity_poly.pdbx_strand_id
1 'polypeptide(L)'
;MNRGVYMAWGLGVLLALIISSPAYSQNRNQVFVGARPMGMGETFVGIADDANTLYWNPAGLPQLQRQELTFMYTDLYGLGLRNMYGAYVYPVTDNSAIGVDVFQTSLDDNELQFGQLKFNLGFGYRWRRVLSFGATFKYVNSNIGQDNTTADNAGGIGFDTGLIYAPVSGLRFGLMVQDVSNTSIKHDSGVSETIFRRNIRGGVSFRPYESLLVAADVGDRIHIGSEYWFANSIAFRGGVQRKIKTASASAFDSKIIYSAGLGIKYRSLQIDYAYERHPFLPVTQRFSFSFMLNPSYVSIKDAVLRPKIIYRSLYAHYQQDDFADVVLKNSAPEALSVTVSLEIPSLLETPYEEQIVLPPQSTTTHGIGIVFPDTLLTAASASFDRLVQPRISVSYEQDSNQKSTDRGVAPVYVLGRGKMNWDDAARMGAFVTPDDPAISSFVLDVIQNFRPELYNDYGNSNIGKAMVLYSAISSYGVRYQRDPQTPFLSVSGDRTIFDTIRYGYELLRDKAGDCDDCTVLFSSMLENLDIHTILLDVDAPGAGHVYLMFDSGIDEDQADDYFKPNDYVPFEGKAWIPVETTLYGQGDFRTAWRNGVQEYYQRKSEGTVNEVDLRTARLITYPPGRIESVTFPPPTRQQMLAAVQSDVQQFAAYVRQIVGEPQNTPLALYDAGAHYLRIGRLQVSLDLMDRVIALDNNFADAYNTKGVIYTRMGQYDRTNYDHALDMFNQGLALEPSNAGIRLNLAIVYILRGGDGDQGRALQEYNQAQQLNPNFQDALRGIIDNP
;
A
#
# COMPACT_ATOMS: atom_id res chain seq x y z
N MET A 1 -11.84 10.87 13.32
CA MET A 1 -12.93 11.35 14.21
C MET A 1 -12.34 11.91 15.49
N ASN A 2 -12.78 13.09 15.93
CA ASN A 2 -12.14 13.90 16.98
C ASN A 2 -12.29 13.31 18.40
N ARG A 3 -11.18 13.25 19.15
CA ARG A 3 -11.10 12.85 20.58
C ARG A 3 -12.13 13.58 21.47
N GLY A 4 -12.50 14.82 21.13
CA GLY A 4 -13.52 15.60 21.87
C GLY A 4 -14.93 15.01 21.84
N VAL A 5 -15.30 14.31 20.76
CA VAL A 5 -16.62 13.66 20.66
C VAL A 5 -16.67 12.43 21.58
N TYR A 6 -15.61 11.62 21.61
CA TYR A 6 -15.50 10.49 22.53
C TYR A 6 -15.48 10.93 24.01
N MET A 7 -14.89 12.09 24.30
CA MET A 7 -14.88 12.67 25.64
C MET A 7 -16.29 13.08 26.10
N ALA A 8 -17.08 13.73 25.23
CA ALA A 8 -18.45 14.12 25.53
C ALA A 8 -19.39 12.90 25.65
N TRP A 9 -19.24 11.90 24.76
CA TRP A 9 -20.01 10.66 24.83
C TRP A 9 -19.64 9.81 26.05
N GLY A 10 -18.35 9.69 26.37
CA GLY A 10 -17.86 8.97 27.55
C GLY A 10 -18.40 9.56 28.85
N LEU A 11 -18.30 10.88 29.03
CA LEU A 11 -18.88 11.61 30.15
C LEU A 11 -20.42 11.55 30.18
N GLY A 12 -21.07 11.62 29.01
CA GLY A 12 -22.53 11.55 28.89
C GLY A 12 -23.11 10.19 29.27
N VAL A 13 -22.45 9.09 28.88
CA VAL A 13 -22.84 7.72 29.30
C VAL A 13 -22.55 7.50 30.78
N LEU A 14 -21.45 8.07 31.30
CA LEU A 14 -21.13 8.10 32.74
C LEU A 14 -22.26 8.75 33.55
N LEU A 15 -22.75 9.91 33.09
CA LEU A 15 -23.88 10.63 33.69
C LEU A 15 -25.21 9.88 33.55
N ALA A 16 -25.47 9.24 32.41
CA ALA A 16 -26.73 8.53 32.16
C ALA A 16 -26.88 7.24 33.00
N LEU A 17 -25.79 6.47 33.19
CA LEU A 17 -25.78 5.26 34.01
C LEU A 17 -25.96 5.56 35.50
N ILE A 18 -25.52 6.73 35.97
CA ILE A 18 -25.77 7.22 37.34
C ILE A 18 -27.27 7.44 37.60
N ILE A 19 -28.07 7.72 36.56
CA ILE A 19 -29.48 8.10 36.67
C ILE A 19 -30.43 6.89 36.58
N SER A 20 -30.03 5.79 35.93
CA SER A 20 -30.85 4.58 35.78
C SER A 20 -30.40 3.44 36.69
N SER A 21 -31.03 3.24 37.85
CA SER A 21 -30.77 2.08 38.71
C SER A 21 -32.07 1.38 39.14
N PRO A 22 -32.24 0.06 38.88
CA PRO A 22 -33.16 -0.76 39.65
C PRO A 22 -32.50 -1.26 40.94
N ALA A 23 -33.32 -1.32 41.98
CA ALA A 23 -32.98 -1.67 43.36
C ALA A 23 -32.84 -3.18 43.57
N TYR A 24 -31.62 -3.74 43.48
CA TYR A 24 -31.36 -5.14 43.88
C TYR A 24 -29.93 -5.37 44.40
N SER A 25 -29.47 -4.58 45.39
CA SER A 25 -28.27 -4.94 46.16
C SER A 25 -28.53 -4.82 47.66
N GLN A 26 -28.26 -5.91 48.39
CA GLN A 26 -28.36 -5.98 49.85
C GLN A 26 -27.06 -6.59 50.42
N ASN A 27 -25.91 -5.97 50.12
CA ASN A 27 -24.65 -6.44 50.66
C ASN A 27 -24.34 -5.71 51.98
N ARG A 28 -24.58 -6.37 53.13
CA ARG A 28 -24.29 -5.82 54.46
C ARG A 28 -22.98 -6.33 55.07
N ASN A 29 -22.36 -7.38 54.51
CA ASN A 29 -21.36 -8.18 55.23
C ASN A 29 -20.00 -8.36 54.52
N GLN A 30 -19.79 -7.86 53.29
CA GLN A 30 -18.50 -7.98 52.62
C GLN A 30 -17.60 -6.76 52.87
N VAL A 31 -16.35 -7.03 53.26
CA VAL A 31 -15.30 -6.02 53.33
C VAL A 31 -14.54 -5.98 52.01
N PHE A 32 -14.26 -4.78 51.51
CA PHE A 32 -13.52 -4.55 50.27
C PHE A 32 -12.00 -4.72 50.43
N VAL A 33 -11.32 -5.00 49.31
CA VAL A 33 -9.87 -5.29 49.28
C VAL A 33 -9.08 -4.29 48.45
N GLY A 34 -7.80 -4.15 48.82
CA GLY A 34 -6.81 -3.34 48.11
C GLY A 34 -6.77 -1.87 48.55
N ALA A 35 -5.56 -1.34 48.73
CA ALA A 35 -5.34 0.09 49.00
C ALA A 35 -5.64 0.95 47.77
N ARG A 36 -5.21 0.54 46.57
CA ARG A 36 -5.50 1.27 45.32
C ARG A 36 -7.01 1.45 45.06
N PRO A 37 -7.86 0.41 45.12
CA PRO A 37 -9.31 0.56 45.08
C PRO A 37 -9.85 1.50 46.17
N MET A 38 -9.42 1.35 47.42
CA MET A 38 -9.86 2.24 48.53
C MET A 38 -9.54 3.71 48.26
N GLY A 39 -8.32 4.02 47.80
CA GLY A 39 -7.90 5.39 47.49
C GLY A 39 -8.69 6.03 46.35
N MET A 40 -9.35 5.24 45.51
CA MET A 40 -10.27 5.68 44.47
C MET A 40 -11.74 5.59 44.89
N GLY A 41 -12.04 5.46 46.18
CA GLY A 41 -13.42 5.43 46.67
C GLY A 41 -14.12 4.11 46.37
N GLU A 42 -13.35 3.03 46.20
CA GLU A 42 -13.82 1.66 46.00
C GLU A 42 -14.54 1.46 44.64
N THR A 43 -14.25 2.29 43.64
CA THR A 43 -14.54 1.98 42.23
C THR A 43 -13.40 1.19 41.63
N PHE A 44 -13.71 -0.01 41.12
CA PHE A 44 -12.73 -0.88 40.49
C PHE A 44 -13.33 -1.88 39.49
N VAL A 45 -14.66 -2.03 39.41
CA VAL A 45 -15.34 -3.02 38.57
C VAL A 45 -15.05 -2.81 37.08
N GLY A 46 -15.03 -1.54 36.64
CA GLY A 46 -14.65 -1.16 35.28
C GLY A 46 -13.14 -0.96 35.06
N ILE A 47 -12.35 -0.88 36.14
CA ILE A 47 -10.89 -0.67 36.09
C ILE A 47 -10.19 -2.03 35.94
N ALA A 48 -10.32 -2.87 36.96
CA ALA A 48 -9.95 -4.29 36.99
C ALA A 48 -8.64 -4.62 36.21
N ASP A 49 -7.56 -3.90 36.51
CA ASP A 49 -6.29 -3.95 35.75
C ASP A 49 -5.05 -4.33 36.60
N ASP A 50 -5.27 -4.81 37.83
CA ASP A 50 -4.25 -5.34 38.75
C ASP A 50 -4.77 -6.61 39.48
N ALA A 51 -3.94 -7.22 40.34
CA ALA A 51 -4.29 -8.50 40.98
C ALA A 51 -5.53 -8.44 41.88
N ASN A 52 -5.95 -7.25 42.35
CA ASN A 52 -7.21 -7.09 43.08
C ASN A 52 -8.44 -7.42 42.22
N THR A 53 -8.26 -7.52 40.89
CA THR A 53 -9.29 -7.94 39.94
C THR A 53 -9.96 -9.26 40.31
N LEU A 54 -9.28 -10.17 41.03
CA LEU A 54 -9.86 -11.45 41.48
C LEU A 54 -11.09 -11.25 42.38
N TYR A 55 -11.08 -10.20 43.21
CA TYR A 55 -12.20 -9.83 44.06
C TYR A 55 -13.21 -8.94 43.33
N TRP A 56 -12.73 -7.98 42.55
CA TRP A 56 -13.57 -6.91 41.99
C TRP A 56 -14.26 -7.28 40.68
N ASN A 57 -13.55 -7.91 39.75
CA ASN A 57 -14.08 -8.38 38.47
C ASN A 57 -13.09 -9.34 37.78
N PRO A 58 -13.26 -10.67 37.83
CA PRO A 58 -12.30 -11.63 37.26
C PRO A 58 -12.15 -11.52 35.73
N ALA A 59 -13.04 -10.82 35.02
CA ALA A 59 -12.87 -10.53 33.59
C ALA A 59 -11.68 -9.60 33.28
N GLY A 60 -11.08 -8.98 34.31
CA GLY A 60 -9.85 -8.20 34.21
C GLY A 60 -8.58 -9.04 34.10
N LEU A 61 -8.59 -10.29 34.59
CA LEU A 61 -7.43 -11.19 34.63
C LEU A 61 -6.62 -11.26 33.32
N PRO A 62 -7.21 -11.55 32.13
CA PRO A 62 -6.45 -11.67 30.89
C PRO A 62 -5.79 -10.35 30.43
N GLN A 63 -6.16 -9.21 31.02
CA GLN A 63 -5.61 -7.90 30.67
C GLN A 63 -4.29 -7.59 31.38
N LEU A 64 -3.96 -8.32 32.46
CA LEU A 64 -2.73 -8.08 33.21
C LEU A 64 -1.49 -8.44 32.37
N GLN A 65 -1.58 -9.52 31.59
CA GLN A 65 -0.52 -10.08 30.73
C GLN A 65 0.86 -10.22 31.42
N ARG A 66 0.86 -10.29 32.75
CA ARG A 66 2.03 -10.42 33.60
C ARG A 66 1.63 -11.26 34.81
N GLN A 67 2.61 -11.89 35.43
CA GLN A 67 2.40 -12.47 36.74
C GLN A 67 2.37 -11.34 37.77
N GLU A 68 1.45 -11.41 38.73
CA GLU A 68 1.34 -10.38 39.75
C GLU A 68 0.98 -10.97 41.10
N LEU A 69 1.74 -10.61 42.13
CA LEU A 69 1.53 -11.00 43.51
C LEU A 69 1.20 -9.75 44.33
N THR A 70 0.04 -9.71 44.99
CA THR A 70 -0.40 -8.56 45.80
C THR A 70 -0.73 -8.98 47.22
N PHE A 71 -0.34 -8.16 48.20
CA PHE A 71 -0.69 -8.30 49.61
C PHE A 71 -1.32 -7.01 50.13
N MET A 72 -2.26 -7.12 51.06
CA MET A 72 -2.89 -5.99 51.73
C MET A 72 -3.12 -6.29 53.21
N TYR A 73 -2.96 -5.26 54.05
CA TYR A 73 -3.27 -5.29 55.47
C TYR A 73 -4.04 -4.02 55.89
N THR A 74 -5.01 -4.18 56.78
CA THR A 74 -5.71 -3.09 57.47
C THR A 74 -6.26 -3.53 58.82
N ASP A 75 -6.32 -2.59 59.76
CA ASP A 75 -7.19 -2.66 60.94
C ASP A 75 -8.45 -1.85 60.61
N LEU A 76 -9.61 -2.51 60.57
CA LEU A 76 -10.85 -1.86 60.16
C LEU A 76 -11.36 -0.97 61.29
N TYR A 77 -11.44 0.34 61.01
CA TYR A 77 -11.95 1.36 61.91
C TYR A 77 -11.23 1.45 63.27
N GLY A 78 -10.01 0.93 63.37
CA GLY A 78 -9.25 0.90 64.63
C GLY A 78 -9.92 0.08 65.73
N LEU A 79 -10.77 -0.89 65.37
CA LEU A 79 -11.51 -1.74 66.31
C LEU A 79 -10.76 -3.02 66.70
N GLY A 80 -9.54 -3.23 66.17
CA GLY A 80 -8.82 -4.50 66.30
C GLY A 80 -9.33 -5.58 65.33
N LEU A 81 -10.22 -5.22 64.39
CA LEU A 81 -10.74 -6.11 63.35
C LEU A 81 -9.74 -6.14 62.19
N ARG A 82 -8.81 -7.08 62.26
CA ARG A 82 -7.70 -7.24 61.32
C ARG A 82 -8.21 -7.86 60.02
N ASN A 83 -7.80 -7.27 58.91
CA ASN A 83 -8.14 -7.76 57.57
C ASN A 83 -6.87 -7.87 56.72
N MET A 84 -6.66 -9.06 56.17
CA MET A 84 -5.51 -9.41 55.35
C MET A 84 -5.99 -9.97 54.01
N TYR A 85 -5.31 -9.61 52.94
CA TYR A 85 -5.59 -10.11 51.60
C TYR A 85 -4.28 -10.43 50.89
N GLY A 86 -4.25 -11.56 50.18
CA GLY A 86 -3.15 -11.98 49.32
C GLY A 86 -3.71 -12.48 48.00
N ALA A 87 -3.12 -12.11 46.88
CA ALA A 87 -3.57 -12.51 45.55
C ALA A 87 -2.39 -12.80 44.63
N TYR A 88 -2.52 -13.84 43.80
CA TYR A 88 -1.56 -14.19 42.76
C TYR A 88 -2.27 -14.41 41.43
N VAL A 89 -1.77 -13.80 40.37
CA VAL A 89 -2.27 -13.96 39.00
C VAL A 89 -1.20 -14.59 38.12
N TYR A 90 -1.61 -15.55 37.31
CA TYR A 90 -0.79 -16.24 36.33
C TYR A 90 -1.46 -16.20 34.94
N PRO A 91 -0.88 -15.48 33.97
CA PRO A 91 -1.32 -15.53 32.57
C PRO A 91 -1.05 -16.92 31.99
N VAL A 92 -2.08 -17.56 31.45
CA VAL A 92 -1.98 -18.88 30.82
C VAL A 92 -1.72 -18.74 29.31
N THR A 93 -2.40 -17.79 28.67
CA THR A 93 -2.22 -17.42 27.25
C THR A 93 -2.40 -15.90 27.11
N ASP A 94 -2.24 -15.36 25.90
CA ASP A 94 -2.51 -13.94 25.64
C ASP A 94 -3.96 -13.52 25.88
N ASN A 95 -4.89 -14.48 25.93
CA ASN A 95 -6.32 -14.26 26.11
C ASN A 95 -6.89 -14.92 27.37
N SER A 96 -6.08 -15.62 28.17
CA SER A 96 -6.56 -16.30 29.38
C SER A 96 -5.59 -16.17 30.54
N ALA A 97 -6.15 -16.07 31.74
CA ALA A 97 -5.37 -16.02 32.97
C ALA A 97 -6.14 -16.68 34.11
N ILE A 98 -5.39 -17.27 35.03
CA ILE A 98 -5.90 -17.81 36.28
C ILE A 98 -5.37 -16.98 37.45
N GLY A 99 -6.07 -16.99 38.57
CA GLY A 99 -5.52 -16.41 39.78
C GLY A 99 -6.13 -17.01 41.03
N VAL A 100 -5.42 -16.86 42.13
CA VAL A 100 -5.85 -17.30 43.45
C VAL A 100 -5.80 -16.14 44.41
N ASP A 101 -6.79 -16.00 45.28
CA ASP A 101 -6.71 -15.06 46.39
C ASP A 101 -7.10 -15.71 47.73
N VAL A 102 -6.53 -15.16 48.79
CA VAL A 102 -6.80 -15.52 50.17
C VAL A 102 -7.15 -14.25 50.91
N PHE A 103 -8.26 -14.29 51.63
CA PHE A 103 -8.76 -13.19 52.41
C PHE A 103 -9.04 -13.67 53.83
N GLN A 104 -8.46 -13.00 54.81
CA GLN A 104 -8.63 -13.32 56.22
C GLN A 104 -9.17 -12.11 56.96
N THR A 105 -10.25 -12.30 57.72
CA THR A 105 -10.75 -11.33 58.69
C THR A 105 -10.72 -11.95 60.07
N SER A 106 -10.15 -11.27 61.05
CA SER A 106 -10.13 -11.74 62.42
C SER A 106 -10.33 -10.64 63.45
N LEU A 107 -10.96 -11.00 64.56
CA LEU A 107 -11.11 -10.21 65.78
C LEU A 107 -10.71 -11.08 66.96
N ASP A 108 -9.95 -10.51 67.88
CA ASP A 108 -9.58 -11.15 69.14
C ASP A 108 -9.52 -10.07 70.23
N ASP A 109 -10.47 -10.11 71.16
CA ASP A 109 -10.57 -9.20 72.31
C ASP A 109 -10.35 -9.92 73.66
N ASN A 110 -9.77 -11.13 73.62
CA ASN A 110 -9.56 -12.08 74.73
C ASN A 110 -10.82 -12.81 75.23
N GLU A 111 -12.03 -12.30 75.02
CA GLU A 111 -13.29 -12.98 75.38
C GLU A 111 -13.94 -13.62 74.15
N LEU A 112 -14.02 -12.87 73.05
CA LEU A 112 -14.59 -13.27 71.77
C LEU A 112 -13.48 -13.37 70.70
N GLN A 113 -13.41 -14.54 70.08
CA GLN A 113 -12.55 -14.80 68.94
C GLN A 113 -13.40 -15.01 67.70
N PHE A 114 -13.13 -14.26 66.65
CA PHE A 114 -13.72 -14.47 65.34
C PHE A 114 -12.62 -14.62 64.31
N GLY A 115 -12.71 -15.67 63.49
CA GLY A 115 -11.83 -15.88 62.36
C GLY A 115 -12.63 -16.28 61.14
N GLN A 116 -12.44 -15.59 60.03
CA GLN A 116 -12.99 -15.97 58.74
C GLN A 116 -11.88 -16.02 57.70
N LEU A 117 -11.76 -17.14 57.02
CA LEU A 117 -10.84 -17.36 55.90
C LEU A 117 -11.66 -17.62 54.63
N LYS A 118 -11.37 -16.86 53.58
CA LYS A 118 -11.95 -17.03 52.26
C LYS A 118 -10.84 -17.30 51.25
N PHE A 119 -11.00 -18.38 50.50
CA PHE A 119 -10.13 -18.75 49.39
C PHE A 119 -10.89 -18.61 48.08
N ASN A 120 -10.32 -17.91 47.10
CA ASN A 120 -10.92 -17.77 45.77
C ASN A 120 -9.98 -18.34 44.70
N LEU A 121 -10.56 -19.04 43.72
CA LEU A 121 -9.90 -19.45 42.48
C LEU A 121 -10.63 -18.79 41.30
N GLY A 122 -9.96 -17.89 40.60
CA GLY A 122 -10.49 -17.14 39.47
C GLY A 122 -9.93 -17.61 38.12
N PHE A 123 -10.78 -17.57 37.10
CA PHE A 123 -10.42 -17.74 35.70
C PHE A 123 -11.00 -16.58 34.89
N GLY A 124 -10.20 -16.03 33.98
CA GLY A 124 -10.64 -14.99 33.05
C GLY A 124 -10.25 -15.31 31.61
N TYR A 125 -11.13 -14.97 30.67
CA TYR A 125 -10.97 -15.21 29.25
C TYR A 125 -11.40 -14.01 28.41
N ARG A 126 -10.55 -13.58 27.49
CA ARG A 126 -10.80 -12.52 26.51
C ARG A 126 -11.25 -13.13 25.19
N TRP A 127 -12.55 -13.11 24.93
CA TRP A 127 -13.12 -13.67 23.70
C TRP A 127 -12.82 -12.81 22.47
N ARG A 128 -12.92 -11.49 22.61
CA ARG A 128 -12.58 -10.51 21.57
C ARG A 128 -11.83 -9.35 22.23
N ARG A 129 -11.14 -8.52 21.43
CA ARG A 129 -10.43 -7.32 21.93
C ARG A 129 -11.32 -6.40 22.78
N VAL A 130 -12.62 -6.40 22.52
CA VAL A 130 -13.62 -5.57 23.22
C VAL A 130 -14.37 -6.29 24.34
N LEU A 131 -14.21 -7.61 24.53
CA LEU A 131 -15.07 -8.38 25.45
C LEU A 131 -14.30 -9.47 26.19
N SER A 132 -14.36 -9.41 27.51
CA SER A 132 -13.78 -10.38 28.44
C SER A 132 -14.82 -10.89 29.43
N PHE A 133 -14.65 -12.14 29.86
CA PHE A 133 -15.44 -12.81 30.88
C PHE A 133 -14.54 -13.30 32.00
N GLY A 134 -15.10 -13.44 33.19
CA GLY A 134 -14.43 -14.11 34.29
C GLY A 134 -15.40 -14.82 35.21
N ALA A 135 -14.89 -15.82 35.90
CA ALA A 135 -15.60 -16.56 36.93
C ALA A 135 -14.66 -16.85 38.09
N THR A 136 -15.21 -16.82 39.31
CA THR A 136 -14.47 -17.11 40.53
C THR A 136 -15.23 -18.14 41.34
N PHE A 137 -14.55 -19.22 41.71
CA PHE A 137 -14.99 -20.15 42.75
C PHE A 137 -14.51 -19.64 44.11
N LYS A 138 -15.37 -19.70 45.12
CA LYS A 138 -15.14 -19.20 46.46
C LYS A 138 -15.38 -20.31 47.48
N TYR A 139 -14.45 -20.45 48.42
CA TYR A 139 -14.60 -21.29 49.61
C TYR A 139 -14.42 -20.42 50.84
N VAL A 140 -15.38 -20.47 51.77
CA VAL A 140 -15.38 -19.69 53.00
C VAL A 140 -15.39 -20.64 54.18
N ASN A 141 -14.49 -20.40 55.12
CA ASN A 141 -14.49 -21.04 56.43
C ASN A 141 -14.58 -19.95 57.50
N SER A 142 -15.42 -20.16 58.51
CA SER A 142 -15.59 -19.26 59.64
C SER A 142 -15.48 -20.06 60.93
N ASN A 143 -14.84 -19.48 61.93
CA ASN A 143 -14.71 -20.00 63.27
C ASN A 143 -15.09 -18.89 64.26
N ILE A 144 -15.86 -19.26 65.27
CA ILE A 144 -16.19 -18.42 66.42
C ILE A 144 -15.69 -19.14 67.66
N GLY A 145 -14.92 -18.45 68.49
CA GLY A 145 -14.44 -18.92 69.79
C GLY A 145 -14.89 -18.00 70.92
N GLN A 146 -15.04 -18.57 72.10
CA GLN A 146 -15.30 -17.85 73.34
C GLN A 146 -14.42 -18.44 74.45
N ASP A 147 -13.79 -17.59 75.26
CA ASP A 147 -12.93 -18.00 76.39
C ASP A 147 -11.83 -19.02 75.98
N ASN A 148 -11.21 -18.82 74.81
CA ASN A 148 -10.22 -19.72 74.21
C ASN A 148 -10.72 -21.14 73.87
N THR A 149 -12.04 -21.33 73.75
CA THR A 149 -12.65 -22.56 73.25
C THR A 149 -13.38 -22.30 71.94
N THR A 150 -13.27 -23.22 70.97
CA THR A 150 -14.04 -23.13 69.72
C THR A 150 -15.51 -23.36 70.01
N ALA A 151 -16.34 -22.36 69.74
CA ALA A 151 -17.78 -22.39 69.95
C ALA A 151 -18.53 -22.90 68.70
N ASP A 152 -18.08 -22.52 67.51
CA ASP A 152 -18.69 -22.96 66.24
C ASP A 152 -17.69 -22.90 65.08
N ASN A 153 -17.84 -23.82 64.12
CA ASN A 153 -17.17 -23.75 62.82
C ASN A 153 -18.20 -23.85 61.71
N ALA A 154 -17.93 -23.16 60.61
CA ALA A 154 -18.80 -23.18 59.46
C ALA A 154 -18.04 -23.14 58.15
N GLY A 155 -18.55 -23.88 57.17
CA GLY A 155 -17.97 -23.96 55.83
C GLY A 155 -19.02 -23.71 54.74
N GLY A 156 -18.63 -23.05 53.66
CA GLY A 156 -19.51 -22.73 52.55
C GLY A 156 -18.77 -22.51 51.24
N ILE A 157 -19.51 -22.60 50.14
CA ILE A 157 -19.00 -22.32 48.79
C ILE A 157 -19.83 -21.22 48.12
N GLY A 158 -19.20 -20.49 47.22
CA GLY A 158 -19.81 -19.43 46.44
C GLY A 158 -19.25 -19.34 45.04
N PHE A 159 -19.94 -18.59 44.19
CA PHE A 159 -19.54 -18.34 42.81
C PHE A 159 -19.76 -16.88 42.46
N ASP A 160 -18.77 -16.28 41.82
CA ASP A 160 -18.84 -14.93 41.29
C ASP A 160 -18.61 -14.95 39.77
N THR A 161 -19.22 -14.03 39.03
CA THR A 161 -19.02 -13.88 37.59
C THR A 161 -18.86 -12.42 37.19
N GLY A 162 -18.03 -12.18 36.18
CA GLY A 162 -17.67 -10.84 35.73
C GLY A 162 -17.61 -10.73 34.21
N LEU A 163 -17.84 -9.50 33.73
CA LEU A 163 -17.75 -9.12 32.33
C LEU A 163 -17.08 -7.76 32.21
N ILE A 164 -16.24 -7.58 31.19
CA ILE A 164 -15.70 -6.28 30.80
C ILE A 164 -15.91 -6.08 29.31
N TYR A 165 -16.55 -4.97 28.95
CA TYR A 165 -16.75 -4.50 27.58
C TYR A 165 -15.96 -3.20 27.35
N ALA A 166 -15.05 -3.22 26.37
CA ALA A 166 -14.13 -2.13 26.04
C ALA A 166 -14.28 -1.73 24.56
N PRO A 167 -15.33 -0.97 24.20
CA PRO A 167 -15.66 -0.68 22.79
C PRO A 167 -14.64 0.21 22.09
N VAL A 168 -13.97 1.07 22.84
CA VAL A 168 -12.96 2.02 22.34
C VAL A 168 -11.79 2.10 23.31
N SER A 169 -10.62 2.50 22.79
CA SER A 169 -9.43 2.66 23.62
C SER A 169 -9.68 3.64 24.77
N GLY A 170 -9.31 3.24 25.98
CA GLY A 170 -9.44 4.05 27.19
C GLY A 170 -10.82 4.05 27.85
N LEU A 171 -11.89 3.51 27.24
CA LEU A 171 -13.22 3.40 27.86
C LEU A 171 -13.57 1.94 28.14
N ARG A 172 -13.99 1.63 29.36
CA ARG A 172 -14.41 0.28 29.75
C ARG A 172 -15.69 0.32 30.56
N PHE A 173 -16.54 -0.68 30.32
CA PHE A 173 -17.72 -0.99 31.10
C PHE A 173 -17.50 -2.34 31.78
N GLY A 174 -17.66 -2.39 33.09
CA GLY A 174 -17.60 -3.61 33.88
C GLY A 174 -18.99 -3.98 34.40
N LEU A 175 -19.29 -5.27 34.43
CA LEU A 175 -20.42 -5.83 35.15
C LEU A 175 -19.88 -6.95 36.04
N MET A 176 -20.26 -6.94 37.31
CA MET A 176 -19.88 -7.94 38.28
C MET A 176 -21.12 -8.46 39.00
N VAL A 177 -21.25 -9.78 39.07
CA VAL A 177 -22.27 -10.47 39.87
C VAL A 177 -21.55 -11.32 40.91
N GLN A 178 -21.47 -10.80 42.13
CA GLN A 178 -20.94 -11.50 43.29
C GLN A 178 -22.02 -12.39 43.90
N ASP A 179 -21.62 -13.57 44.36
CA ASP A 179 -22.44 -14.55 45.06
C ASP A 179 -23.71 -14.89 44.26
N VAL A 180 -23.54 -15.39 43.04
CA VAL A 180 -24.62 -15.64 42.05
C VAL A 180 -25.78 -16.44 42.65
N SER A 181 -25.48 -17.45 43.47
CA SER A 181 -26.45 -18.31 44.16
C SER A 181 -26.73 -17.90 45.62
N ASN A 182 -26.21 -16.76 46.06
CA ASN A 182 -25.84 -16.49 47.45
C ASN A 182 -24.77 -17.47 47.98
N THR A 183 -23.98 -17.02 48.94
CA THR A 183 -23.01 -17.87 49.65
C THR A 183 -23.54 -18.13 51.05
N SER A 184 -23.86 -19.40 51.30
CA SER A 184 -24.29 -19.88 52.60
C SER A 184 -23.22 -20.77 53.22
N ILE A 185 -23.04 -20.63 54.53
CA ILE A 185 -22.19 -21.51 55.34
C ILE A 185 -23.07 -22.43 56.17
N LYS A 186 -22.60 -23.65 56.39
CA LYS A 186 -23.22 -24.60 57.30
C LYS A 186 -22.38 -24.70 58.56
N HIS A 187 -22.99 -24.40 59.70
CA HIS A 187 -22.41 -24.46 61.03
C HIS A 187 -22.38 -25.91 61.56
N ASP A 188 -21.49 -26.21 62.50
CA ASP A 188 -21.36 -27.55 63.11
C ASP A 188 -22.64 -27.96 63.86
N SER A 189 -23.40 -26.97 64.33
CA SER A 189 -24.76 -27.12 64.89
C SER A 189 -25.81 -27.64 63.91
N GLY A 190 -25.48 -27.73 62.61
CA GLY A 190 -26.37 -28.13 61.53
C GLY A 190 -27.20 -27.00 60.93
N VAL A 191 -27.12 -25.79 61.51
CA VAL A 191 -27.79 -24.58 61.01
C VAL A 191 -27.07 -24.07 59.75
N SER A 192 -27.84 -23.64 58.75
CA SER A 192 -27.30 -23.01 57.54
C SER A 192 -27.64 -21.52 57.55
N GLU A 193 -26.66 -20.69 57.27
CA GLU A 193 -26.78 -19.23 57.25
C GLU A 193 -26.24 -18.66 55.93
N THR A 194 -27.00 -17.76 55.31
CA THR A 194 -26.52 -16.99 54.16
C THR A 194 -25.69 -15.80 54.61
N ILE A 195 -24.36 -15.92 54.56
CA ILE A 195 -23.42 -14.87 54.96
C ILE A 195 -23.18 -13.80 53.90
N PHE A 196 -23.23 -14.18 52.62
CA PHE A 196 -23.15 -13.22 51.51
C PHE A 196 -24.34 -13.39 50.58
N ARG A 197 -25.05 -12.29 50.38
CA ARG A 197 -26.18 -12.23 49.44
C ARG A 197 -25.68 -11.76 48.09
N ARG A 198 -26.38 -12.19 47.04
CA ARG A 198 -26.11 -11.77 45.67
C ARG A 198 -26.00 -10.25 45.57
N ASN A 199 -24.91 -9.79 44.95
CA ASN A 199 -24.61 -8.39 44.75
C ASN A 199 -24.24 -8.13 43.29
N ILE A 200 -24.92 -7.18 42.66
CA ILE A 200 -24.68 -6.80 41.26
C ILE A 200 -24.08 -5.41 41.25
N ARG A 201 -22.97 -5.24 40.53
CA ARG A 201 -22.27 -3.96 40.36
C ARG A 201 -22.01 -3.67 38.90
N GLY A 202 -22.39 -2.48 38.47
CA GLY A 202 -21.95 -1.90 37.20
C GLY A 202 -20.80 -0.94 37.46
N GLY A 203 -19.81 -0.92 36.57
CA GLY A 203 -18.69 0.01 36.66
C GLY A 203 -18.35 0.59 35.29
N VAL A 204 -17.79 1.78 35.28
CA VAL A 204 -17.26 2.43 34.08
C VAL A 204 -15.95 3.09 34.41
N SER A 205 -14.96 2.93 33.54
CA SER A 205 -13.67 3.59 33.66
C SER A 205 -13.28 4.26 32.36
N PHE A 206 -12.66 5.43 32.48
CA PHE A 206 -12.23 6.25 31.37
C PHE A 206 -10.80 6.77 31.60
N ARG A 207 -9.91 6.51 30.65
CA ARG A 207 -8.50 6.90 30.66
C ARG A 207 -8.23 7.87 29.49
N PRO A 208 -8.50 9.18 29.66
CA PRO A 208 -8.30 10.17 28.59
C PRO A 208 -6.82 10.37 28.21
N TYR A 209 -5.91 10.15 29.16
CA TYR A 209 -4.46 10.20 28.99
C TYR A 209 -3.83 8.98 29.68
N GLU A 210 -2.64 8.52 29.26
CA GLU A 210 -1.99 7.37 29.93
C GLU A 210 -1.84 7.59 31.45
N SER A 211 -1.62 8.83 31.88
CA SER A 211 -1.43 9.22 33.27
C SER A 211 -2.71 9.48 34.08
N LEU A 212 -3.89 9.58 33.47
CA LEU A 212 -5.13 9.97 34.18
C LEU A 212 -6.23 8.93 33.97
N LEU A 213 -6.80 8.44 35.06
CA LEU A 213 -7.94 7.52 35.10
C LEU A 213 -9.06 8.14 35.93
N VAL A 214 -10.29 8.05 35.44
CA VAL A 214 -11.52 8.39 36.18
C VAL A 214 -12.46 7.22 36.09
N ALA A 215 -13.14 6.87 37.18
CA ALA A 215 -14.06 5.76 37.21
C ALA A 215 -15.26 6.01 38.13
N ALA A 216 -16.33 5.28 37.89
CA ALA A 216 -17.48 5.23 38.75
C ALA A 216 -18.09 3.83 38.76
N ASP A 217 -18.50 3.37 39.94
CA ASP A 217 -19.23 2.11 40.11
C ASP A 217 -20.58 2.36 40.81
N VAL A 218 -21.58 1.55 40.47
CA VAL A 218 -22.93 1.59 41.02
C VAL A 218 -23.35 0.18 41.47
N GLY A 219 -23.86 0.09 42.69
CA GLY A 219 -24.42 -1.12 43.31
C GLY A 219 -25.38 -0.76 44.44
N ASP A 220 -25.04 -1.14 45.68
CA ASP A 220 -25.70 -0.61 46.90
C ASP A 220 -25.28 0.85 47.21
N ARG A 221 -24.11 1.23 46.71
CA ARG A 221 -23.52 2.56 46.80
C ARG A 221 -23.16 3.07 45.39
N ILE A 222 -23.03 4.38 45.29
CA ILE A 222 -22.35 5.05 44.18
C ILE A 222 -20.92 5.33 44.64
N HIS A 223 -19.96 4.92 43.83
CA HIS A 223 -18.53 5.12 44.02
C HIS A 223 -17.99 5.96 42.87
N ILE A 224 -17.17 6.96 43.15
CA ILE A 224 -16.50 7.79 42.14
C ILE A 224 -15.04 7.93 42.54
N GLY A 225 -14.14 7.75 41.59
CA GLY A 225 -12.70 7.73 41.83
C GLY A 225 -11.89 8.33 40.70
N SER A 226 -10.70 8.79 41.04
CA SER A 226 -9.69 9.23 40.09
C SER A 226 -8.29 8.80 40.52
N GLU A 227 -7.43 8.55 39.54
CA GLU A 227 -6.02 8.23 39.70
C GLU A 227 -5.19 9.04 38.71
N TYR A 228 -4.14 9.70 39.21
CA TYR A 228 -3.19 10.45 38.41
C TYR A 228 -1.75 9.99 38.69
N TRP A 229 -1.05 9.53 37.66
CA TRP A 229 0.36 9.12 37.73
C TRP A 229 1.29 10.25 37.29
N PHE A 230 2.03 10.80 38.24
CA PHE A 230 3.13 11.72 37.99
C PHE A 230 4.41 10.94 37.63
N ALA A 231 5.00 11.28 36.48
CA ALA A 231 6.23 10.65 35.95
C ALA A 231 6.20 9.11 35.91
N ASN A 232 5.02 8.49 35.83
CA ASN A 232 4.81 7.03 35.89
C ASN A 232 5.39 6.33 37.14
N SER A 233 5.71 7.08 38.20
CA SER A 233 6.31 6.56 39.43
C SER A 233 5.50 6.85 40.68
N ILE A 234 4.78 7.98 40.72
CA ILE A 234 4.01 8.39 41.90
C ILE A 234 2.54 8.57 41.49
N ALA A 235 1.63 7.86 42.15
CA ALA A 235 0.19 7.95 41.92
C ALA A 235 -0.50 8.75 43.02
N PHE A 236 -1.35 9.68 42.63
CA PHE A 236 -2.28 10.38 43.52
C PHE A 236 -3.69 9.89 43.23
N ARG A 237 -4.44 9.55 44.28
CA ARG A 237 -5.79 9.00 44.16
C ARG A 237 -6.75 9.74 45.07
N GLY A 238 -7.95 9.97 44.58
CA GLY A 238 -9.04 10.55 45.35
C GLY A 238 -10.34 9.86 45.00
N GLY A 239 -11.17 9.65 46.01
CA GLY A 239 -12.45 8.97 45.85
C GLY A 239 -13.52 9.40 46.83
N VAL A 240 -14.76 9.18 46.41
CA VAL A 240 -15.96 9.42 47.21
C VAL A 240 -16.94 8.28 47.03
N GLN A 241 -17.62 7.90 48.11
CA GLN A 241 -18.70 6.93 48.05
C GLN A 241 -19.92 7.35 48.87
N ARG A 242 -21.11 6.97 48.39
CA ARG A 242 -22.40 7.30 49.03
C ARG A 242 -23.41 6.18 48.81
N LYS A 243 -24.12 5.80 49.87
CA LYS A 243 -25.18 4.79 49.80
C LYS A 243 -26.44 5.33 49.11
N ILE A 244 -27.08 4.48 48.29
CA ILE A 244 -28.30 4.82 47.56
C ILE A 244 -29.49 4.72 48.53
N LYS A 245 -30.33 5.76 48.58
CA LYS A 245 -31.51 5.79 49.47
C LYS A 245 -32.54 4.76 49.00
N THR A 246 -32.94 3.86 49.90
CA THR A 246 -34.07 2.95 49.74
C THR A 246 -35.25 3.39 50.61
N ALA A 247 -36.45 2.86 50.37
CA ALA A 247 -37.67 3.21 51.12
C ALA A 247 -37.58 2.94 52.65
N SER A 248 -36.59 2.15 53.08
CA SER A 248 -36.28 1.84 54.49
C SER A 248 -34.99 2.51 54.99
N ALA A 249 -34.44 3.48 54.25
CA ALA A 249 -33.16 4.11 54.58
C ALA A 249 -33.29 5.04 55.79
N SER A 250 -32.47 4.79 56.81
CA SER A 250 -32.36 5.65 57.99
C SER A 250 -31.60 6.95 57.66
N ALA A 251 -31.66 7.96 58.54
CA ALA A 251 -30.87 9.20 58.37
C ALA A 251 -29.36 8.95 58.20
N PHE A 252 -28.88 7.82 58.73
CA PHE A 252 -27.50 7.34 58.65
C PHE A 252 -27.05 6.99 57.21
N ASP A 253 -27.97 6.57 56.33
CA ASP A 253 -27.67 6.07 54.97
C ASP A 253 -27.34 7.19 53.96
N SER A 254 -27.31 8.46 54.36
CA SER A 254 -27.22 9.60 53.44
C SER A 254 -25.86 10.32 53.39
N LYS A 255 -24.91 9.96 54.26
CA LYS A 255 -23.60 10.62 54.41
C LYS A 255 -22.57 10.14 53.36
N ILE A 256 -21.66 11.04 52.99
CA ILE A 256 -20.58 10.78 52.02
C ILE A 256 -19.33 10.32 52.78
N ILE A 257 -18.67 9.28 52.28
CA ILE A 257 -17.35 8.83 52.72
C ILE A 257 -16.32 9.35 51.72
N TYR A 258 -15.21 9.88 52.23
CA TYR A 258 -14.10 10.38 51.43
C TYR A 258 -12.89 9.46 51.60
N SER A 259 -12.16 9.26 50.52
CA SER A 259 -10.89 8.57 50.55
C SER A 259 -9.83 9.24 49.70
N ALA A 260 -8.58 9.01 50.08
CA ALA A 260 -7.40 9.46 49.35
C ALA A 260 -6.38 8.33 49.34
N GLY A 261 -5.51 8.31 48.34
CA GLY A 261 -4.45 7.31 48.25
C GLY A 261 -3.19 7.84 47.57
N LEU A 262 -2.06 7.21 47.94
CA LEU A 262 -0.75 7.43 47.35
C LEU A 262 -0.22 6.09 46.85
N GLY A 263 0.34 6.06 45.65
CA GLY A 263 1.03 4.91 45.10
C GLY A 263 2.46 5.26 44.73
N ILE A 264 3.40 4.36 44.97
CA ILE A 264 4.78 4.49 44.53
C ILE A 264 5.15 3.23 43.76
N LYS A 265 5.64 3.40 42.54
CA LYS A 265 6.11 2.33 41.66
C LYS A 265 7.62 2.45 41.46
N TYR A 266 8.33 1.39 41.82
CA TYR A 266 9.77 1.26 41.62
C TYR A 266 10.09 -0.13 41.03
N ARG A 267 10.53 -0.16 39.77
CA ARG A 267 10.76 -1.39 39.00
C ARG A 267 9.51 -2.29 39.02
N SER A 268 9.65 -3.51 39.52
CA SER A 268 8.59 -4.51 39.67
C SER A 268 7.75 -4.34 40.94
N LEU A 269 8.14 -3.47 41.87
CA LEU A 269 7.42 -3.25 43.13
C LEU A 269 6.50 -2.02 43.02
N GLN A 270 5.27 -2.17 43.48
CA GLN A 270 4.34 -1.09 43.74
C GLN A 270 3.89 -1.13 45.20
N ILE A 271 3.92 0.03 45.86
CA ILE A 271 3.45 0.21 47.23
C ILE A 271 2.30 1.20 47.19
N ASP A 272 1.16 0.82 47.74
CA ASP A 272 -0.03 1.66 47.80
C ASP A 272 -0.45 1.88 49.25
N TYR A 273 -0.74 3.13 49.58
CA TYR A 273 -1.35 3.55 50.83
C TYR A 273 -2.69 4.21 50.55
N ALA A 274 -3.69 3.91 51.35
CA ALA A 274 -4.98 4.57 51.28
C ALA A 274 -5.52 4.92 52.66
N TYR A 275 -6.22 6.04 52.69
CA TYR A 275 -6.87 6.61 53.85
C TYR A 275 -8.35 6.79 53.54
N GLU A 276 -9.22 6.29 54.41
CA GLU A 276 -10.66 6.47 54.33
C GLU A 276 -11.22 7.10 55.61
N ARG A 277 -12.08 8.09 55.44
CA ARG A 277 -12.79 8.75 56.53
C ARG A 277 -14.25 8.32 56.57
N HIS A 278 -14.57 7.40 57.48
CA HIS A 278 -15.94 7.05 57.78
C HIS A 278 -16.66 8.19 58.57
N PRO A 279 -17.96 8.45 58.35
CA PRO A 279 -18.68 9.52 59.04
C PRO A 279 -18.82 9.34 60.55
N PHE A 280 -18.80 8.10 61.03
CA PHE A 280 -19.11 7.74 62.43
C PHE A 280 -18.07 6.88 63.12
N LEU A 281 -17.25 6.17 62.33
CA LEU A 281 -16.26 5.24 62.84
C LEU A 281 -14.89 5.90 62.69
N PRO A 282 -13.87 5.48 63.47
CA PRO A 282 -12.52 5.96 63.27
C PRO A 282 -12.03 5.72 61.83
N VAL A 283 -10.99 6.44 61.47
CA VAL A 283 -10.39 6.39 60.14
C VAL A 283 -9.80 5.01 59.86
N THR A 284 -9.92 4.55 58.63
CA THR A 284 -9.34 3.27 58.18
C THR A 284 -8.16 3.56 57.28
N GLN A 285 -7.07 2.82 57.47
CA GLN A 285 -5.84 2.94 56.67
C GLN A 285 -5.49 1.57 56.08
N ARG A 286 -5.29 1.51 54.75
CA ARG A 286 -4.89 0.29 54.04
C ARG A 286 -3.48 0.45 53.47
N PHE A 287 -2.68 -0.59 53.61
CA PHE A 287 -1.38 -0.73 52.93
C PHE A 287 -1.45 -1.89 51.95
N SER A 288 -0.87 -1.74 50.76
CA SER A 288 -0.74 -2.83 49.79
C SER A 288 0.63 -2.85 49.13
N PHE A 289 1.11 -4.05 48.84
CA PHE A 289 2.35 -4.31 48.13
C PHE A 289 2.05 -5.20 46.94
N SER A 290 2.48 -4.80 45.74
CA SER A 290 2.27 -5.54 44.50
C SER A 290 3.60 -5.77 43.78
N PHE A 291 3.89 -7.03 43.43
CA PHE A 291 5.07 -7.46 42.70
C PHE A 291 4.67 -7.91 41.30
N MET A 292 5.09 -7.16 40.28
CA MET A 292 4.88 -7.45 38.86
C MET A 292 6.05 -8.28 38.32
N LEU A 293 5.79 -9.55 38.00
CA LEU A 293 6.77 -10.52 37.52
C LEU A 293 6.61 -10.72 35.99
N ASN A 294 7.72 -10.67 35.25
CA ASN A 294 7.85 -10.90 33.80
C ASN A 294 6.97 -10.02 32.87
N PRO A 295 7.08 -8.67 32.88
CA PRO A 295 6.38 -7.81 31.92
C PRO A 295 6.96 -7.91 30.50
N SER A 296 6.13 -7.80 29.46
CA SER A 296 6.59 -7.65 28.08
C SER A 296 7.34 -6.33 27.89
N TYR A 297 8.51 -6.38 27.24
CA TYR A 297 9.34 -5.21 26.98
C TYR A 297 8.95 -4.45 25.71
N VAL A 298 8.37 -5.12 24.71
CA VAL A 298 8.07 -4.52 23.42
C VAL A 298 6.56 -4.30 23.26
N SER A 299 6.17 -3.13 22.75
CA SER A 299 4.77 -2.81 22.42
C SER A 299 4.64 -2.00 21.14
N ILE A 300 3.60 -2.28 20.35
CA ILE A 300 3.28 -1.54 19.12
C ILE A 300 2.36 -0.35 19.47
N LYS A 301 2.90 0.86 19.43
CA LYS A 301 2.19 2.10 19.78
C LYS A 301 1.32 2.61 18.65
N ASP A 302 1.77 2.47 17.41
CA ASP A 302 0.98 2.76 16.22
C ASP A 302 1.47 1.99 15.00
N ALA A 303 0.60 1.87 13.99
CA ALA A 303 0.91 1.19 12.73
C ALA A 303 -0.02 1.72 11.62
N VAL A 304 0.56 2.21 10.53
CA VAL A 304 -0.19 2.79 9.40
C VAL A 304 0.44 2.31 8.09
N LEU A 305 -0.37 1.85 7.14
CA LEU A 305 0.09 1.61 5.78
C LEU A 305 0.22 2.94 5.05
N ARG A 306 1.29 3.13 4.27
CA ARG A 306 1.45 4.29 3.41
C ARG A 306 0.40 4.34 2.29
N PRO A 307 0.12 3.24 1.55
CA PRO A 307 -0.98 3.24 0.58
C PRO A 307 -2.34 3.17 1.28
N LYS A 308 -3.22 4.10 0.94
CA LYS A 308 -4.64 4.11 1.41
C LYS A 308 -5.51 3.10 0.64
N ILE A 309 -5.12 2.81 -0.59
CA ILE A 309 -5.71 1.82 -1.50
C ILE A 309 -4.53 1.08 -2.11
N ILE A 310 -4.63 -0.24 -2.22
CA ILE A 310 -3.60 -1.08 -2.80
C ILE A 310 -4.07 -1.55 -4.17
N TYR A 311 -3.40 -1.10 -5.23
CA TYR A 311 -3.63 -1.58 -6.59
C TYR A 311 -2.73 -2.78 -6.86
N ARG A 312 -3.30 -3.96 -7.16
CA ARG A 312 -2.47 -5.16 -7.44
C ARG A 312 -1.47 -4.91 -8.57
N SER A 313 -1.85 -4.19 -9.62
CA SER A 313 -0.98 -3.88 -10.76
C SER A 313 0.24 -3.02 -10.39
N LEU A 314 0.22 -2.30 -9.26
CA LEU A 314 1.32 -1.41 -8.83
C LEU A 314 2.26 -2.08 -7.82
N TYR A 315 2.21 -3.39 -7.67
CA TYR A 315 2.97 -4.08 -6.62
C TYR A 315 4.48 -3.85 -6.73
N ALA A 316 5.01 -3.76 -7.96
CA ALA A 316 6.44 -3.53 -8.18
C ALA A 316 6.88 -2.12 -7.73
N HIS A 317 6.01 -1.12 -7.86
CA HIS A 317 6.22 0.22 -7.31
C HIS A 317 6.27 0.20 -5.77
N TYR A 318 5.33 -0.50 -5.13
CA TYR A 318 5.28 -0.62 -3.68
C TYR A 318 6.50 -1.32 -3.04
N GLN A 319 7.31 -2.04 -3.82
CA GLN A 319 8.54 -2.68 -3.35
C GLN A 319 9.77 -1.75 -3.38
N GLN A 320 9.64 -0.55 -3.94
CA GLN A 320 10.76 0.41 -4.04
C GLN A 320 10.98 1.22 -2.75
N ASP A 321 9.93 1.38 -1.94
CA ASP A 321 9.92 2.19 -0.72
C ASP A 321 9.30 1.42 0.47
N ASP A 322 9.41 1.97 1.69
CA ASP A 322 8.71 1.36 2.83
C ASP A 322 7.19 1.40 2.61
N PHE A 323 6.54 0.30 2.94
CA PHE A 323 5.11 0.07 2.74
C PHE A 323 4.27 0.49 3.95
N ALA A 324 4.83 0.40 5.15
CA ALA A 324 4.14 0.73 6.40
C ALA A 324 5.07 1.47 7.38
N ASP A 325 4.50 2.37 8.17
CA ASP A 325 5.18 3.01 9.29
C ASP A 325 4.69 2.40 10.61
N VAL A 326 5.62 1.94 11.43
CA VAL A 326 5.35 1.25 12.70
C VAL A 326 6.05 1.94 13.85
N VAL A 327 5.29 2.32 14.87
CA VAL A 327 5.83 2.95 16.09
C VAL A 327 6.00 1.88 17.15
N LEU A 328 7.25 1.55 17.47
CA LEU A 328 7.62 0.51 18.43
C LEU A 328 8.21 1.14 19.69
N LYS A 329 7.83 0.59 20.85
CA LYS A 329 8.40 0.96 22.14
C LYS A 329 9.15 -0.22 22.73
N ASN A 330 10.41 0.01 23.10
CA ASN A 330 11.20 -0.91 23.93
C ASN A 330 11.32 -0.33 25.34
N SER A 331 10.82 -1.04 26.35
CA SER A 331 10.98 -0.67 27.77
C SER A 331 12.10 -1.41 28.49
N ALA A 332 12.82 -2.32 27.83
CA ALA A 332 13.98 -2.99 28.39
C ALA A 332 15.13 -1.98 28.61
N PRO A 333 15.99 -2.23 29.61
CA PRO A 333 17.20 -1.44 29.83
C PRO A 333 18.29 -1.70 28.78
N GLU A 334 18.11 -2.69 27.92
CA GLU A 334 19.03 -3.09 26.85
C GLU A 334 18.36 -3.01 25.47
N ALA A 335 19.19 -3.02 24.44
CA ALA A 335 18.70 -3.09 23.07
C ALA A 335 18.11 -4.47 22.79
N LEU A 336 16.98 -4.52 22.10
CA LEU A 336 16.31 -5.77 21.74
C LEU A 336 16.29 -5.93 20.23
N SER A 337 16.72 -7.10 19.75
CA SER A 337 16.48 -7.52 18.36
C SER A 337 15.06 -8.08 18.29
N VAL A 338 14.24 -7.51 17.41
CA VAL A 338 12.85 -7.90 17.21
C VAL A 338 12.61 -8.22 15.74
N THR A 339 11.75 -9.20 15.47
CA THR A 339 11.25 -9.48 14.12
C THR A 339 9.88 -8.83 13.99
N VAL A 340 9.76 -7.87 13.07
CA VAL A 340 8.49 -7.25 12.68
C VAL A 340 7.93 -8.01 11.49
N SER A 341 6.67 -8.43 11.58
CA SER A 341 5.96 -9.21 10.58
C SER A 341 4.73 -8.44 10.09
N LEU A 342 4.62 -8.20 8.79
CA LEU A 342 3.49 -7.55 8.12
C LEU A 342 2.69 -8.61 7.34
N GLU A 343 1.44 -8.80 7.75
CA GLU A 343 0.48 -9.67 7.09
C GLU A 343 -0.58 -8.83 6.38
N ILE A 344 -0.74 -9.06 5.08
CA ILE A 344 -1.84 -8.50 4.27
C ILE A 344 -2.62 -9.66 3.66
N PRO A 345 -3.77 -10.05 4.24
CA PRO A 345 -4.55 -11.17 3.77
C PRO A 345 -4.87 -11.07 2.28
N SER A 346 -4.84 -12.20 1.56
CA SER A 346 -5.11 -12.32 0.11
C SER A 346 -4.12 -11.64 -0.85
N LEU A 347 -3.14 -10.92 -0.31
CA LEU A 347 -2.09 -10.26 -1.08
C LEU A 347 -0.74 -10.96 -0.88
N LEU A 348 -0.48 -11.46 0.34
CA LEU A 348 0.72 -12.22 0.68
C LEU A 348 0.35 -13.69 0.99
N GLU A 349 1.15 -14.62 0.48
CA GLU A 349 1.06 -16.05 0.87
C GLU A 349 1.71 -16.27 2.24
N THR A 350 2.84 -15.62 2.47
CA THR A 350 3.55 -15.59 3.76
C THR A 350 3.72 -14.14 4.21
N PRO A 351 3.56 -13.83 5.50
CA PRO A 351 3.84 -12.49 6.02
C PRO A 351 5.24 -12.02 5.65
N TYR A 352 5.38 -10.73 5.35
CA TYR A 352 6.69 -10.11 5.16
C TYR A 352 7.35 -9.91 6.51
N GLU A 353 8.62 -10.30 6.67
CA GLU A 353 9.33 -10.19 7.94
C GLU A 353 10.65 -9.42 7.79
N GLU A 354 10.93 -8.56 8.76
CA GLU A 354 12.16 -7.77 8.84
C GLU A 354 12.68 -7.72 10.28
N GLN A 355 13.99 -7.82 10.47
CA GLN A 355 14.62 -7.70 11.79
C GLN A 355 15.05 -6.27 12.09
N ILE A 356 14.70 -5.79 13.27
CA ILE A 356 14.98 -4.42 13.72
C ILE A 356 15.58 -4.48 15.13
N VAL A 357 16.59 -3.64 15.38
CA VAL A 357 17.16 -3.46 16.71
C VAL A 357 16.55 -2.22 17.36
N LEU A 358 15.82 -2.42 18.45
CA LEU A 358 15.20 -1.35 19.21
C LEU A 358 16.14 -0.84 20.31
N PRO A 359 16.48 0.46 20.36
CA PRO A 359 17.29 1.03 21.43
C PRO A 359 16.63 0.86 22.81
N PRO A 360 17.41 0.77 23.90
CA PRO A 360 16.88 0.65 25.25
C PRO A 360 15.98 1.84 25.61
N GLN A 361 14.89 1.57 26.32
CA GLN A 361 13.97 2.58 26.86
C GLN A 361 13.49 3.64 25.84
N SER A 362 13.29 3.23 24.59
CA SER A 362 12.99 4.14 23.48
C SER A 362 11.59 3.94 22.91
N THR A 363 11.12 4.91 22.13
CA THR A 363 9.97 4.78 21.25
C THR A 363 10.34 5.36 19.90
N THR A 364 10.40 4.51 18.88
CA THR A 364 10.93 4.84 17.56
C THR A 364 9.95 4.45 16.47
N THR A 365 9.94 5.23 15.39
CA THR A 365 9.18 4.90 14.17
C THR A 365 10.11 4.20 13.19
N HIS A 366 9.64 3.10 12.61
CA HIS A 366 10.35 2.33 11.60
C HIS A 366 9.48 2.19 10.36
N GLY A 367 10.06 2.45 9.19
CA GLY A 367 9.50 2.02 7.91
C GLY A 367 9.71 0.53 7.74
N ILE A 368 8.69 -0.17 7.27
CA ILE A 368 8.70 -1.60 6.99
C ILE A 368 8.41 -1.77 5.51
N GLY A 369 9.30 -2.49 4.81
CA GLY A 369 9.13 -2.82 3.39
C GLY A 369 8.01 -3.84 3.13
N ILE A 370 7.96 -4.33 1.89
CA ILE A 370 7.11 -5.45 1.50
C ILE A 370 7.73 -6.19 0.31
N VAL A 371 7.44 -7.48 0.17
CA VAL A 371 7.75 -8.26 -1.04
C VAL A 371 6.51 -9.04 -1.43
N PHE A 372 6.11 -8.94 -2.69
CA PHE A 372 4.95 -9.63 -3.22
C PHE A 372 5.35 -10.92 -3.94
N PRO A 373 4.48 -11.94 -3.95
CA PRO A 373 4.73 -13.16 -4.71
C PRO A 373 4.64 -12.89 -6.23
N ASP A 374 5.47 -13.58 -7.01
CA ASP A 374 5.46 -13.55 -8.47
C ASP A 374 4.10 -13.94 -9.10
N THR A 375 3.27 -14.65 -8.33
CA THR A 375 1.94 -15.12 -8.73
C THR A 375 0.84 -14.07 -8.51
N LEU A 376 1.17 -12.90 -7.95
CA LEU A 376 0.17 -11.92 -7.48
C LEU A 376 -0.82 -11.50 -8.57
N LEU A 377 -0.33 -11.31 -9.80
CA LEU A 377 -1.16 -10.93 -10.95
C LEU A 377 -1.70 -12.11 -11.72
N THR A 378 -1.13 -13.31 -11.59
CA THR A 378 -1.53 -14.50 -12.36
C THR A 378 -2.50 -15.41 -11.59
N ALA A 379 -2.65 -15.22 -10.29
CA ALA A 379 -3.59 -15.96 -9.46
C ALA A 379 -5.06 -15.72 -9.90
N ALA A 380 -5.90 -16.75 -9.81
CA ALA A 380 -7.33 -16.64 -10.15
C ALA A 380 -8.09 -15.61 -9.27
N SER A 381 -7.58 -15.32 -8.07
CA SER A 381 -8.14 -14.30 -7.18
C SER A 381 -7.71 -12.87 -7.55
N ALA A 382 -6.76 -12.70 -8.47
CA ALA A 382 -6.15 -11.41 -8.78
C ALA A 382 -7.16 -10.41 -9.33
N SER A 383 -8.21 -10.84 -10.02
CA SER A 383 -9.21 -9.95 -10.63
C SER A 383 -10.25 -9.36 -9.66
N PHE A 384 -10.26 -9.77 -8.39
CA PHE A 384 -11.31 -9.38 -7.46
C PHE A 384 -10.85 -8.36 -6.41
N ASP A 385 -11.70 -7.35 -6.20
CA ASP A 385 -11.54 -6.38 -5.13
C ASP A 385 -11.87 -7.00 -3.77
N ARG A 386 -11.08 -6.68 -2.75
CA ARG A 386 -11.27 -7.16 -1.37
C ARG A 386 -10.95 -6.08 -0.35
N LEU A 387 -11.84 -5.91 0.63
CA LEU A 387 -11.50 -5.17 1.85
C LEU A 387 -10.78 -6.12 2.80
N VAL A 388 -9.52 -5.83 3.12
CA VAL A 388 -8.68 -6.66 3.97
C VAL A 388 -8.29 -5.89 5.22
N GLN A 389 -8.03 -6.62 6.31
CA GLN A 389 -7.52 -6.04 7.56
C GLN A 389 -6.06 -6.47 7.76
N PRO A 390 -5.08 -5.61 7.44
CA PRO A 390 -3.68 -5.92 7.65
C PRO A 390 -3.35 -6.06 9.13
N ARG A 391 -2.29 -6.81 9.42
CA ARG A 391 -1.80 -7.04 10.77
C ARG A 391 -0.29 -6.85 10.82
N ILE A 392 0.17 -6.22 11.90
CA ILE A 392 1.59 -6.15 12.23
C ILE A 392 1.81 -6.90 13.52
N SER A 393 2.77 -7.81 13.52
CA SER A 393 3.19 -8.57 14.69
C SER A 393 4.66 -8.33 14.96
N VAL A 394 5.06 -8.26 16.23
CA VAL A 394 6.45 -8.11 16.64
C VAL A 394 6.80 -9.23 17.58
N SER A 395 7.80 -10.02 17.24
CA SER A 395 8.30 -11.11 18.06
C SER A 395 9.75 -10.88 18.49
N TYR A 396 10.09 -11.32 19.70
CA TYR A 396 11.42 -11.15 20.27
C TYR A 396 11.68 -12.19 21.38
N GLU A 397 12.93 -12.41 21.73
CA GLU A 397 13.32 -13.32 22.81
C GLU A 397 13.48 -12.55 24.14
N GLN A 398 12.91 -13.08 25.22
CA GLN A 398 13.03 -12.56 26.58
C GLN A 398 13.14 -13.72 27.56
N ASP A 399 14.24 -13.78 28.32
CA ASP A 399 14.51 -14.84 29.30
C ASP A 399 14.37 -16.26 28.68
N SER A 400 14.95 -16.46 27.50
CA SER A 400 14.88 -17.70 26.70
C SER A 400 13.47 -18.12 26.26
N ASN A 401 12.48 -17.23 26.35
CA ASN A 401 11.13 -17.43 25.87
C ASN A 401 10.81 -16.48 24.72
N GLN A 402 10.14 -17.00 23.69
CA GLN A 402 9.63 -16.18 22.61
C GLN A 402 8.42 -15.38 23.10
N LYS A 403 8.46 -14.06 22.94
CA LYS A 403 7.36 -13.14 23.19
C LYS A 403 6.88 -12.58 21.86
N SER A 404 5.58 -12.34 21.74
CA SER A 404 4.99 -11.71 20.57
C SER A 404 3.89 -10.73 20.98
N THR A 405 3.72 -9.69 20.19
CA THR A 405 2.61 -8.73 20.31
C THR A 405 2.11 -8.37 18.93
N ASP A 406 0.79 -8.28 18.74
CA ASP A 406 0.19 -7.92 17.47
C ASP A 406 -0.69 -6.67 17.56
N ARG A 407 -0.80 -5.96 16.43
CA ARG A 407 -1.71 -4.84 16.25
C ARG A 407 -2.37 -4.95 14.89
N GLY A 408 -3.68 -4.75 14.87
CA GLY A 408 -4.43 -4.64 13.60
C GLY A 408 -4.26 -3.23 13.04
N VAL A 409 -4.05 -3.12 11.73
CA VAL A 409 -4.01 -1.85 11.01
C VAL A 409 -5.43 -1.51 10.52
N ALA A 410 -5.67 -0.26 10.15
CA ALA A 410 -6.93 0.14 9.53
C ALA A 410 -7.21 -0.74 8.29
N PRO A 411 -8.47 -1.16 8.06
CA PRO A 411 -8.82 -1.90 6.85
C PRO A 411 -8.47 -1.13 5.59
N VAL A 412 -8.00 -1.83 4.56
CA VAL A 412 -7.55 -1.28 3.28
C VAL A 412 -8.22 -2.03 2.13
N TYR A 413 -8.59 -1.30 1.07
CA TYR A 413 -9.07 -1.92 -0.16
C TYR A 413 -7.88 -2.40 -0.98
N VAL A 414 -7.89 -3.69 -1.32
CA VAL A 414 -7.02 -4.30 -2.31
C VAL A 414 -7.85 -4.44 -3.58
N LEU A 415 -7.49 -3.70 -4.61
CA LEU A 415 -8.20 -3.71 -5.89
C LEU A 415 -7.62 -4.78 -6.82
N GLY A 416 -8.50 -5.29 -7.67
CA GLY A 416 -8.17 -6.32 -8.64
C GLY A 416 -7.09 -5.90 -9.63
N ARG A 417 -6.49 -6.87 -10.30
CA ARG A 417 -5.64 -6.66 -11.47
C ARG A 417 -6.41 -5.83 -12.50
N GLY A 418 -5.73 -4.83 -13.08
CA GLY A 418 -6.36 -3.90 -14.04
C GLY A 418 -6.92 -2.65 -13.40
N LYS A 419 -7.27 -2.69 -12.11
CA LYS A 419 -7.87 -1.53 -11.45
C LYS A 419 -6.85 -0.43 -11.19
N MET A 420 -7.21 0.78 -11.58
CA MET A 420 -6.58 2.03 -11.12
C MET A 420 -7.58 3.18 -11.18
N ASN A 421 -7.23 4.33 -10.60
CA ASN A 421 -7.90 5.60 -10.86
C ASN A 421 -6.91 6.59 -11.48
N TRP A 422 -7.43 7.70 -12.01
CA TRP A 422 -6.70 8.63 -12.87
C TRP A 422 -6.22 9.91 -12.15
N ASP A 423 -6.08 9.88 -10.82
CA ASP A 423 -5.42 10.94 -10.05
C ASP A 423 -3.93 11.05 -10.39
N ASP A 424 -3.33 9.96 -10.85
CA ASP A 424 -2.00 9.92 -11.46
C ASP A 424 -2.02 9.03 -12.71
N ALA A 425 -2.02 9.68 -13.89
CA ALA A 425 -2.03 9.00 -15.18
C ALA A 425 -0.74 8.21 -15.47
N ALA A 426 0.38 8.51 -14.80
CA ALA A 426 1.63 7.76 -14.97
C ALA A 426 1.51 6.30 -14.51
N ARG A 427 0.50 5.96 -13.70
CA ARG A 427 0.20 4.56 -13.32
C ARG A 427 -0.08 3.66 -14.52
N MET A 428 -0.49 4.22 -15.65
CA MET A 428 -0.63 3.46 -16.90
C MET A 428 0.70 2.79 -17.32
N GLY A 429 1.85 3.34 -16.92
CA GLY A 429 3.16 2.72 -17.13
C GLY A 429 3.26 1.28 -16.61
N ALA A 430 2.51 0.93 -15.54
CA ALA A 430 2.49 -0.44 -15.01
C ALA A 430 1.80 -1.46 -15.92
N PHE A 431 1.06 -0.98 -16.94
CA PHE A 431 0.35 -1.80 -17.92
C PHE A 431 1.07 -1.87 -19.27
N VAL A 432 2.04 -0.99 -19.52
CA VAL A 432 2.85 -0.97 -20.74
C VAL A 432 3.96 -2.02 -20.63
N THR A 433 3.77 -3.16 -21.30
CA THR A 433 4.61 -4.36 -21.15
C THR A 433 5.30 -4.75 -22.47
N PRO A 434 6.34 -4.01 -22.90
CA PRO A 434 7.04 -4.30 -24.16
C PRO A 434 7.78 -5.65 -24.14
N ASP A 435 8.21 -6.11 -22.97
CA ASP A 435 8.96 -7.35 -22.80
C ASP A 435 8.06 -8.60 -22.63
N ASP A 436 6.74 -8.41 -22.64
CA ASP A 436 5.77 -9.52 -22.61
C ASP A 436 5.95 -10.42 -23.85
N PRO A 437 6.14 -11.74 -23.68
CA PRO A 437 6.21 -12.68 -24.79
C PRO A 437 5.06 -12.56 -25.79
N ALA A 438 3.84 -12.25 -25.34
CA ALA A 438 2.68 -12.04 -26.22
C ALA A 438 2.90 -10.89 -27.21
N ILE A 439 3.46 -9.78 -26.70
CA ILE A 439 3.72 -8.56 -27.46
C ILE A 439 4.96 -8.74 -28.32
N SER A 440 6.06 -9.19 -27.71
CA SER A 440 7.35 -9.34 -28.38
C SER A 440 7.28 -10.30 -29.57
N SER A 441 6.67 -11.48 -29.41
CA SER A 441 6.53 -12.42 -30.54
C SER A 441 5.64 -11.86 -31.64
N PHE A 442 4.51 -11.22 -31.28
CA PHE A 442 3.59 -10.63 -32.24
C PHE A 442 4.26 -9.54 -33.07
N VAL A 443 4.97 -8.62 -32.41
CA VAL A 443 5.67 -7.49 -33.05
C VAL A 443 6.78 -8.00 -33.97
N LEU A 444 7.65 -8.89 -33.47
CA LEU A 444 8.78 -9.40 -34.24
C LEU A 444 8.33 -10.11 -35.53
N ASP A 445 7.33 -10.99 -35.43
CA ASP A 445 6.80 -11.72 -36.58
C ASP A 445 6.16 -10.78 -37.62
N VAL A 446 5.40 -9.77 -37.17
CA VAL A 446 4.77 -8.77 -38.06
C VAL A 446 5.84 -7.96 -38.80
N ILE A 447 6.83 -7.43 -38.08
CA ILE A 447 7.89 -6.60 -38.67
C ILE A 447 8.76 -7.41 -39.63
N GLN A 448 9.07 -8.66 -39.32
CA GLN A 448 9.83 -9.55 -40.22
C GLN A 448 9.07 -9.83 -41.53
N ASN A 449 7.77 -10.08 -41.46
CA ASN A 449 6.94 -10.41 -42.62
C ASN A 449 6.75 -9.24 -43.60
N PHE A 450 6.88 -7.99 -43.13
CA PHE A 450 6.71 -6.77 -43.91
C PHE A 450 8.01 -5.97 -44.06
N ARG A 451 9.17 -6.59 -43.81
CA ARG A 451 10.48 -5.98 -44.01
C ARG A 451 10.68 -5.38 -45.42
N PRO A 452 10.20 -6.01 -46.53
CA PRO A 452 10.33 -5.41 -47.85
C PRO A 452 9.60 -4.07 -48.00
N GLU A 453 8.36 -3.98 -47.53
CA GLU A 453 7.56 -2.74 -47.57
C GLU A 453 8.13 -1.69 -46.63
N LEU A 454 8.50 -2.07 -45.40
CA LEU A 454 9.18 -1.19 -44.45
C LEU A 454 10.44 -0.59 -45.05
N TYR A 455 11.23 -1.39 -45.77
CA TYR A 455 12.46 -0.94 -46.39
C TYR A 455 12.22 -0.07 -47.65
N ASN A 456 11.50 -0.59 -48.64
CA ASN A 456 11.36 0.05 -49.94
C ASN A 456 10.48 1.31 -49.90
N ASP A 457 9.42 1.28 -49.09
CA ASP A 457 8.38 2.31 -49.09
C ASP A 457 8.46 3.26 -47.90
N TYR A 458 9.05 2.82 -46.78
CA TYR A 458 9.12 3.62 -45.55
C TYR A 458 10.55 3.89 -45.05
N GLY A 459 11.59 3.35 -45.70
CA GLY A 459 12.99 3.54 -45.28
C GLY A 459 13.30 3.02 -43.88
N ASN A 460 12.53 2.04 -43.37
CA ASN A 460 12.55 1.53 -41.99
C ASN A 460 12.28 2.59 -40.90
N SER A 461 11.60 3.68 -41.25
CA SER A 461 11.20 4.73 -40.30
C SER A 461 10.25 4.22 -39.22
N ASN A 462 10.23 4.91 -38.07
CA ASN A 462 9.31 4.60 -36.98
C ASN A 462 7.85 4.72 -37.42
N ILE A 463 7.53 5.68 -38.31
CA ILE A 463 6.19 5.81 -38.87
C ILE A 463 5.78 4.59 -39.70
N GLY A 464 6.68 4.04 -40.51
CA GLY A 464 6.40 2.80 -41.26
C GLY A 464 6.14 1.61 -40.33
N LYS A 465 6.95 1.46 -39.27
CA LYS A 465 6.75 0.41 -38.26
C LYS A 465 5.41 0.57 -37.54
N ALA A 466 5.09 1.78 -37.10
CA ALA A 466 3.83 2.12 -36.44
C ALA A 466 2.61 1.83 -37.34
N MET A 467 2.71 2.19 -38.62
CA MET A 467 1.68 1.89 -39.63
C MET A 467 1.45 0.39 -39.76
N VAL A 468 2.50 -0.39 -40.00
CA VAL A 468 2.39 -1.85 -40.17
C VAL A 468 1.81 -2.51 -38.91
N LEU A 469 2.23 -2.08 -37.71
CA LEU A 469 1.67 -2.58 -36.45
C LEU A 469 0.19 -2.22 -36.28
N TYR A 470 -0.20 -0.99 -36.61
CA TYR A 470 -1.61 -0.57 -36.58
C TYR A 470 -2.48 -1.40 -37.54
N SER A 471 -2.00 -1.63 -38.76
CA SER A 471 -2.69 -2.52 -39.72
C SER A 471 -2.73 -3.95 -39.21
N ALA A 472 -1.72 -4.42 -38.47
CA ALA A 472 -1.69 -5.74 -37.85
C ALA A 472 -2.76 -5.88 -36.76
N ILE A 473 -2.85 -4.92 -35.84
CA ILE A 473 -3.88 -4.88 -34.78
C ILE A 473 -5.27 -4.94 -35.41
N SER A 474 -5.52 -4.11 -36.42
CA SER A 474 -6.81 -4.07 -37.13
C SER A 474 -7.11 -5.37 -37.90
N SER A 475 -6.11 -5.95 -38.58
CA SER A 475 -6.26 -7.20 -39.34
C SER A 475 -6.40 -8.43 -38.43
N TYR A 476 -5.84 -8.38 -37.21
CA TYR A 476 -6.00 -9.40 -36.20
C TYR A 476 -7.44 -9.44 -35.63
N GLY A 477 -8.16 -8.34 -35.80
CA GLY A 477 -9.57 -8.17 -35.44
C GLY A 477 -9.79 -7.47 -34.11
N VAL A 478 -8.78 -6.80 -33.55
CA VAL A 478 -8.96 -5.93 -32.37
C VAL A 478 -9.82 -4.74 -32.76
N ARG A 479 -10.82 -4.42 -31.93
CA ARG A 479 -11.74 -3.30 -32.15
C ARG A 479 -11.93 -2.48 -30.89
N TYR A 480 -12.09 -1.18 -31.08
CA TYR A 480 -12.58 -0.32 -30.00
C TYR A 480 -14.03 -0.69 -29.64
N GLN A 481 -14.24 -0.91 -28.36
CA GLN A 481 -15.54 -1.10 -27.74
C GLN A 481 -15.57 -0.32 -26.43
N ARG A 482 -16.37 0.75 -26.41
CA ARG A 482 -16.56 1.58 -25.22
C ARG A 482 -17.09 0.75 -24.04
N ASP A 483 -16.48 0.89 -22.86
CA ASP A 483 -16.98 0.27 -21.64
C ASP A 483 -18.36 0.85 -21.26
N PRO A 484 -19.42 0.03 -21.19
CA PRO A 484 -20.73 0.49 -20.74
C PRO A 484 -20.82 0.77 -19.23
N GLN A 485 -19.90 0.26 -18.40
CA GLN A 485 -19.91 0.41 -16.94
C GLN A 485 -19.15 1.66 -16.49
N THR A 486 -17.92 1.85 -16.99
CA THR A 486 -17.07 3.01 -16.69
C THR A 486 -16.54 3.64 -17.97
N PRO A 487 -17.38 4.27 -18.82
CA PRO A 487 -16.85 4.98 -19.98
C PRO A 487 -15.86 6.05 -19.53
N PHE A 488 -14.70 6.17 -20.18
CA PHE A 488 -13.66 7.13 -19.79
C PHE A 488 -14.18 8.59 -19.61
N LEU A 489 -15.18 8.98 -20.40
CA LEU A 489 -15.91 10.25 -20.25
C LEU A 489 -16.50 10.51 -18.85
N SER A 490 -16.89 9.47 -18.12
CA SER A 490 -17.31 9.58 -16.72
C SER A 490 -16.13 9.68 -15.75
N VAL A 491 -15.00 9.07 -16.10
CA VAL A 491 -13.78 9.00 -15.29
C VAL A 491 -12.97 10.30 -15.37
N SER A 492 -12.88 10.91 -16.55
CA SER A 492 -12.32 12.25 -16.73
C SER A 492 -13.04 13.32 -15.89
N GLY A 493 -14.36 13.22 -15.75
CA GLY A 493 -15.15 14.13 -14.90
C GLY A 493 -14.96 13.92 -13.38
N ASP A 494 -14.54 12.73 -12.94
CA ASP A 494 -14.21 12.40 -11.56
C ASP A 494 -13.06 11.37 -11.51
N ARG A 495 -11.84 11.89 -11.38
CA ARG A 495 -10.58 11.10 -11.31
C ARG A 495 -10.49 10.16 -10.10
N THR A 496 -11.47 10.16 -9.20
CA THR A 496 -11.56 9.18 -8.10
C THR A 496 -12.28 7.90 -8.49
N ILE A 497 -12.98 7.87 -9.63
CA ILE A 497 -13.63 6.67 -10.17
C ILE A 497 -12.55 5.67 -10.60
N PHE A 498 -12.74 4.41 -10.22
CA PHE A 498 -11.86 3.33 -10.64
C PHE A 498 -12.20 2.86 -12.04
N ASP A 499 -11.18 2.75 -12.86
CA ASP A 499 -11.18 2.20 -14.20
C ASP A 499 -10.56 0.80 -14.22
N THR A 500 -10.70 0.07 -15.34
CA THR A 500 -10.15 -1.28 -15.50
C THR A 500 -9.35 -1.41 -16.79
N ILE A 501 -8.04 -1.18 -16.68
CA ILE A 501 -7.11 -1.29 -17.79
C ILE A 501 -6.74 -2.77 -18.01
N ARG A 502 -6.82 -3.23 -19.25
CA ARG A 502 -6.32 -4.54 -19.68
C ARG A 502 -4.87 -4.45 -20.12
N TYR A 503 -4.12 -5.48 -19.79
CA TYR A 503 -2.77 -5.64 -20.34
C TYR A 503 -2.86 -5.99 -21.83
N GLY A 504 -1.79 -5.69 -22.59
CA GLY A 504 -1.79 -5.89 -24.04
C GLY A 504 -2.15 -7.32 -24.47
N TYR A 505 -1.67 -8.35 -23.76
CA TYR A 505 -2.02 -9.75 -24.04
C TYR A 505 -3.52 -10.06 -23.82
N GLU A 506 -4.16 -9.41 -22.86
CA GLU A 506 -5.60 -9.58 -22.60
C GLU A 506 -6.42 -8.98 -23.74
N LEU A 507 -6.00 -7.81 -24.26
CA LEU A 507 -6.65 -7.22 -25.43
C LEU A 507 -6.44 -8.06 -26.70
N LEU A 508 -5.25 -8.65 -26.89
CA LEU A 508 -5.02 -9.60 -27.99
C LEU A 508 -5.93 -10.84 -27.87
N ARG A 509 -6.10 -11.38 -26.66
CA ARG A 509 -7.00 -12.53 -26.43
C ARG A 509 -8.46 -12.18 -26.73
N ASP A 510 -8.93 -11.08 -26.18
CA ASP A 510 -10.37 -10.76 -26.13
C ASP A 510 -10.83 -9.95 -27.35
N LYS A 511 -9.90 -9.28 -28.05
CA LYS A 511 -10.09 -8.51 -29.29
C LYS A 511 -11.06 -7.33 -29.22
N ALA A 512 -11.48 -6.95 -28.02
CA ALA A 512 -12.32 -5.78 -27.80
C ALA A 512 -11.94 -5.11 -26.47
N GLY A 513 -11.70 -3.81 -26.52
CA GLY A 513 -11.32 -2.96 -25.39
C GLY A 513 -11.61 -1.50 -25.68
N ASP A 514 -11.58 -0.66 -24.66
CA ASP A 514 -11.80 0.77 -24.77
C ASP A 514 -10.49 1.55 -25.01
N CYS A 515 -10.48 2.84 -24.70
CA CYS A 515 -9.45 3.78 -25.12
C CYS A 515 -8.08 3.49 -24.49
N ASP A 516 -8.07 3.22 -23.19
CA ASP A 516 -6.90 2.89 -22.37
C ASP A 516 -6.34 1.52 -22.74
N ASP A 517 -7.19 0.50 -22.90
CA ASP A 517 -6.81 -0.83 -23.41
C ASP A 517 -6.06 -0.72 -24.75
N CYS A 518 -6.65 0.03 -25.69
CA CYS A 518 -6.12 0.22 -27.04
C CYS A 518 -4.78 0.98 -27.02
N THR A 519 -4.65 1.95 -26.12
CA THR A 519 -3.45 2.77 -25.91
C THR A 519 -2.33 1.96 -25.28
N VAL A 520 -2.62 1.13 -24.28
CA VAL A 520 -1.65 0.24 -23.64
C VAL A 520 -1.08 -0.77 -24.63
N LEU A 521 -1.93 -1.40 -25.46
CA LEU A 521 -1.47 -2.38 -26.45
C LEU A 521 -0.48 -1.75 -27.43
N PHE A 522 -0.83 -0.61 -28.01
CA PHE A 522 0.00 0.02 -29.04
C PHE A 522 1.26 0.66 -28.45
N SER A 523 1.16 1.24 -27.25
CA SER A 523 2.35 1.70 -26.51
C SER A 523 3.32 0.55 -26.26
N SER A 524 2.82 -0.60 -25.80
CA SER A 524 3.65 -1.79 -25.54
C SER A 524 4.34 -2.30 -26.81
N MET A 525 3.64 -2.29 -27.95
CA MET A 525 4.22 -2.71 -29.23
C MET A 525 5.28 -1.74 -29.76
N LEU A 526 5.06 -0.43 -29.62
CA LEU A 526 6.01 0.60 -30.05
C LEU A 526 7.25 0.61 -29.16
N GLU A 527 7.08 0.56 -27.84
CA GLU A 527 8.18 0.48 -26.88
C GLU A 527 9.00 -0.82 -27.04
N ASN A 528 8.39 -1.92 -27.51
CA ASN A 528 9.11 -3.15 -27.87
C ASN A 528 10.09 -2.94 -29.05
N LEU A 529 9.77 -2.02 -29.96
CA LEU A 529 10.64 -1.61 -31.07
C LEU A 529 11.59 -0.47 -30.70
N ASP A 530 11.69 -0.14 -29.41
CA ASP A 530 12.40 1.03 -28.88
C ASP A 530 11.90 2.37 -29.47
N ILE A 531 10.60 2.43 -29.81
CA ILE A 531 9.94 3.67 -30.22
C ILE A 531 9.30 4.27 -28.97
N HIS A 532 9.76 5.45 -28.58
CA HIS A 532 9.31 6.14 -27.37
C HIS A 532 7.88 6.64 -27.51
N THR A 533 7.09 6.52 -26.44
CA THR A 533 5.67 6.87 -26.40
C THR A 533 5.32 7.84 -25.26
N ILE A 534 4.45 8.79 -25.57
CA ILE A 534 3.83 9.71 -24.62
C ILE A 534 2.33 9.44 -24.58
N LEU A 535 1.81 9.21 -23.37
CA LEU A 535 0.37 9.17 -23.11
C LEU A 535 -0.19 10.58 -23.16
N LEU A 536 -1.32 10.73 -23.84
CA LEU A 536 -2.08 11.97 -23.92
C LEU A 536 -3.37 11.81 -23.09
N ASP A 537 -3.31 12.25 -21.83
CA ASP A 537 -4.45 12.25 -20.89
C ASP A 537 -5.30 13.51 -21.11
N VAL A 538 -6.46 13.35 -21.76
CA VAL A 538 -7.37 14.47 -22.05
C VAL A 538 -8.40 14.63 -20.93
N ASP A 539 -8.29 15.72 -20.19
CA ASP A 539 -9.18 16.14 -19.12
C ASP A 539 -10.12 17.27 -19.59
N ALA A 540 -10.95 16.94 -20.59
CA ALA A 540 -11.92 17.87 -21.17
C ALA A 540 -13.35 17.52 -20.71
N PRO A 541 -14.10 18.46 -20.10
CA PRO A 541 -15.48 18.19 -19.67
C PRO A 541 -16.38 17.70 -20.81
N GLY A 542 -16.91 16.47 -20.68
CA GLY A 542 -17.78 15.87 -21.70
C GLY A 542 -17.05 15.42 -22.99
N ALA A 543 -15.72 15.48 -23.01
CA ALA A 543 -14.88 15.04 -24.11
C ALA A 543 -13.57 14.34 -23.67
N GLY A 544 -13.46 13.95 -22.39
CA GLY A 544 -12.25 13.29 -21.89
C GLY A 544 -12.00 11.97 -22.60
N HIS A 545 -10.73 11.68 -22.88
CA HIS A 545 -10.27 10.53 -23.65
C HIS A 545 -8.77 10.28 -23.42
N VAL A 546 -8.27 9.08 -23.72
CA VAL A 546 -6.83 8.76 -23.70
C VAL A 546 -6.38 8.12 -25.00
N TYR A 547 -5.22 8.56 -25.46
CA TYR A 547 -4.53 8.03 -26.63
C TYR A 547 -3.02 8.31 -26.47
N LEU A 548 -2.23 8.13 -27.52
CA LEU A 548 -0.78 8.33 -27.44
C LEU A 548 -0.23 9.14 -28.61
N MET A 549 0.98 9.65 -28.43
CA MET A 549 1.88 10.01 -29.52
C MET A 549 3.21 9.25 -29.40
N PHE A 550 3.88 9.04 -30.53
CA PHE A 550 5.17 8.34 -30.57
C PHE A 550 6.24 9.14 -31.31
N ASP A 551 7.50 8.91 -30.97
CA ASP A 551 8.65 9.57 -31.59
C ASP A 551 8.84 9.04 -33.03
N SER A 552 8.70 9.91 -34.03
CA SER A 552 8.90 9.53 -35.43
C SER A 552 10.36 9.22 -35.77
N GLY A 553 11.30 9.59 -34.89
CA GLY A 553 12.75 9.54 -35.10
C GLY A 553 13.30 10.68 -35.96
N ILE A 554 12.46 11.67 -36.30
CA ILE A 554 12.83 12.81 -37.16
C ILE A 554 13.04 14.03 -36.26
N ASP A 555 14.16 14.72 -36.46
CA ASP A 555 14.45 15.96 -35.74
C ASP A 555 13.46 17.06 -36.14
N GLU A 556 13.10 17.91 -35.18
CA GLU A 556 12.11 18.98 -35.39
C GLU A 556 12.49 19.91 -36.57
N ASP A 557 13.78 20.19 -36.75
CA ASP A 557 14.30 21.05 -37.82
C ASP A 557 14.20 20.41 -39.23
N GLN A 558 14.06 19.09 -39.29
CA GLN A 558 13.89 18.32 -40.53
C GLN A 558 12.42 17.94 -40.79
N ALA A 559 11.51 18.19 -39.84
CA ALA A 559 10.14 17.68 -39.89
C ALA A 559 9.37 18.11 -41.15
N ASP A 560 9.61 19.32 -41.65
CA ASP A 560 8.94 19.86 -42.84
C ASP A 560 9.31 19.13 -44.15
N ASP A 561 10.42 18.38 -44.18
CA ASP A 561 10.74 17.49 -45.30
C ASP A 561 9.81 16.26 -45.34
N TYR A 562 9.29 15.84 -44.19
CA TYR A 562 8.53 14.61 -44.02
C TYR A 562 7.03 14.83 -43.82
N PHE A 563 6.67 15.96 -43.22
CA PHE A 563 5.33 16.26 -42.75
C PHE A 563 4.90 17.67 -43.15
N LYS A 564 3.60 17.88 -43.35
CA LYS A 564 3.06 19.23 -43.48
C LYS A 564 3.06 19.92 -42.11
N PRO A 565 3.06 21.25 -42.09
CA PRO A 565 2.83 22.00 -40.86
C PRO A 565 1.53 21.56 -40.19
N ASN A 566 1.57 21.32 -38.88
CA ASN A 566 0.47 20.80 -38.05
C ASN A 566 0.02 19.37 -38.36
N ASP A 567 0.83 18.55 -39.05
CA ASP A 567 0.60 17.09 -39.14
C ASP A 567 1.50 16.30 -38.14
N TYR A 568 2.28 16.98 -37.32
CA TYR A 568 3.11 16.40 -36.25
C TYR A 568 3.12 17.34 -35.04
N VAL A 569 3.63 16.89 -33.90
CA VAL A 569 3.80 17.69 -32.68
C VAL A 569 5.28 17.88 -32.41
N PRO A 570 5.81 19.12 -32.41
CA PRO A 570 7.15 19.41 -31.92
C PRO A 570 7.20 19.16 -30.41
N PHE A 571 7.96 18.16 -29.97
CA PHE A 571 8.10 17.82 -28.56
C PHE A 571 9.51 17.29 -28.31
N GLU A 572 10.20 17.85 -27.31
CA GLU A 572 11.58 17.51 -26.95
C GLU A 572 12.58 17.48 -28.13
N GLY A 573 12.42 18.39 -29.10
CA GLY A 573 13.30 18.53 -30.27
C GLY A 573 13.08 17.50 -31.38
N LYS A 574 12.02 16.71 -31.30
CA LYS A 574 11.61 15.71 -32.29
C LYS A 574 10.22 15.99 -32.84
N ALA A 575 9.92 15.42 -34.01
CA ALA A 575 8.58 15.35 -34.56
C ALA A 575 7.82 14.14 -34.00
N TRP A 576 6.80 14.39 -33.18
CA TRP A 576 5.97 13.33 -32.59
C TRP A 576 4.68 13.14 -33.38
N ILE A 577 4.20 11.91 -33.41
CA ILE A 577 3.03 11.49 -34.19
C ILE A 577 1.93 11.01 -33.24
N PRO A 578 0.96 11.89 -32.91
CA PRO A 578 -0.28 11.50 -32.25
C PRO A 578 -1.10 10.50 -33.08
N VAL A 579 -1.63 9.47 -32.43
CA VAL A 579 -2.46 8.44 -33.07
C VAL A 579 -3.70 8.17 -32.22
N GLU A 580 -4.87 8.37 -32.82
CA GLU A 580 -6.16 8.06 -32.21
C GLU A 580 -6.43 6.54 -32.21
N THR A 581 -6.18 5.89 -31.07
CA THR A 581 -6.24 4.43 -30.93
C THR A 581 -7.67 3.87 -30.92
N THR A 582 -8.70 4.71 -30.76
CA THR A 582 -10.11 4.27 -30.83
C THR A 582 -10.59 3.91 -32.24
N LEU A 583 -9.79 4.19 -33.26
CA LEU A 583 -10.12 3.87 -34.65
C LEU A 583 -9.70 2.46 -35.07
N TYR A 584 -9.24 1.61 -34.15
CA TYR A 584 -8.91 0.20 -34.44
C TYR A 584 -10.09 -0.51 -35.09
N GLY A 585 -9.81 -1.12 -36.25
CA GLY A 585 -10.81 -1.85 -37.05
C GLY A 585 -11.89 -0.98 -37.72
N GLN A 586 -11.81 0.37 -37.62
CA GLN A 586 -12.79 1.31 -38.19
C GLN A 586 -12.18 2.26 -39.23
N GLY A 587 -10.86 2.41 -39.27
CA GLY A 587 -10.16 3.27 -40.23
C GLY A 587 -8.71 2.84 -40.45
N ASP A 588 -8.07 3.45 -41.46
CA ASP A 588 -6.64 3.29 -41.73
C ASP A 588 -5.77 4.09 -40.75
N PHE A 589 -4.46 3.83 -40.75
CA PHE A 589 -3.53 4.52 -39.86
C PHE A 589 -3.52 6.03 -40.13
N ARG A 590 -3.60 6.46 -41.40
CA ARG A 590 -3.53 7.90 -41.71
C ARG A 590 -4.71 8.67 -41.13
N THR A 591 -5.89 8.07 -41.10
CA THR A 591 -7.08 8.64 -40.45
C THR A 591 -6.86 8.76 -38.94
N ALA A 592 -6.33 7.71 -38.28
CA ALA A 592 -6.00 7.74 -36.86
C ALA A 592 -4.96 8.81 -36.51
N TRP A 593 -3.91 8.94 -37.32
CA TRP A 593 -2.89 9.97 -37.16
C TRP A 593 -3.47 11.38 -37.34
N ARG A 594 -4.21 11.65 -38.43
CA ARG A 594 -4.80 12.97 -38.67
C ARG A 594 -5.74 13.38 -37.53
N ASN A 595 -6.60 12.47 -37.10
CA ASN A 595 -7.54 12.74 -36.01
C ASN A 595 -6.79 12.98 -34.69
N GLY A 596 -5.75 12.19 -34.39
CA GLY A 596 -4.92 12.35 -33.19
C GLY A 596 -4.24 13.71 -33.14
N VAL A 597 -3.66 14.19 -34.26
CA VAL A 597 -2.98 15.50 -34.30
C VAL A 597 -3.98 16.65 -34.15
N GLN A 598 -5.13 16.55 -34.81
CA GLN A 598 -6.20 17.54 -34.68
C GLN A 598 -6.69 17.64 -33.23
N GLU A 599 -6.94 16.49 -32.60
CA GLU A 599 -7.36 16.41 -31.21
C GLU A 599 -6.28 16.99 -30.29
N TYR A 600 -5.01 16.61 -30.48
CA TYR A 600 -3.91 17.13 -29.68
C TYR A 600 -3.84 18.66 -29.70
N TYR A 601 -3.80 19.27 -30.88
CA TYR A 601 -3.71 20.73 -30.98
C TYR A 601 -4.95 21.43 -30.42
N GLN A 602 -6.13 20.86 -30.63
CA GLN A 602 -7.35 21.37 -30.02
C GLN A 602 -7.24 21.36 -28.49
N ARG A 603 -6.95 20.22 -27.88
CA ARG A 603 -6.87 20.07 -26.42
C ARG A 603 -5.70 20.83 -25.81
N LYS A 604 -4.58 20.95 -26.52
CA LYS A 604 -3.44 21.76 -26.10
C LYS A 604 -3.79 23.24 -26.04
N SER A 605 -4.57 23.72 -27.00
CA SER A 605 -5.07 25.11 -26.99
C SER A 605 -6.09 25.38 -25.87
N GLU A 606 -6.86 24.35 -25.49
CA GLU A 606 -7.82 24.39 -24.39
C GLU A 606 -7.14 24.25 -23.00
N GLY A 607 -5.89 23.77 -22.96
CA GLY A 607 -5.15 23.50 -21.73
C GLY A 607 -5.64 22.22 -21.02
N THR A 608 -6.25 21.29 -21.75
CA THR A 608 -6.93 20.10 -21.21
C THR A 608 -6.25 18.79 -21.62
N VAL A 609 -4.98 18.82 -22.05
CA VAL A 609 -4.20 17.61 -22.33
C VAL A 609 -2.96 17.61 -21.45
N ASN A 610 -2.75 16.49 -20.75
CA ASN A 610 -1.55 16.22 -19.99
C ASN A 610 -0.69 15.21 -20.76
N GLU A 611 0.54 15.60 -21.08
CA GLU A 611 1.54 14.71 -21.65
C GLU A 611 2.27 13.93 -20.56
N VAL A 612 2.23 12.60 -20.62
CA VAL A 612 2.88 11.70 -19.66
C VAL A 612 3.85 10.78 -20.38
N ASP A 613 5.13 10.87 -20.03
CA ASP A 613 6.16 9.98 -20.56
C ASP A 613 5.98 8.55 -20.02
N LEU A 614 5.50 7.64 -20.89
CA LEU A 614 5.23 6.26 -20.53
C LEU A 614 6.50 5.44 -20.31
N ARG A 615 7.62 5.80 -20.94
CA ARG A 615 8.91 5.14 -20.74
C ARG A 615 9.48 5.48 -19.38
N THR A 616 9.47 6.76 -19.00
CA THR A 616 9.86 7.19 -17.65
C THR A 616 8.92 6.61 -16.60
N ALA A 617 7.60 6.63 -16.86
CA ALA A 617 6.62 6.03 -15.98
C ALA A 617 6.91 4.53 -15.75
N ARG A 618 7.06 3.72 -16.81
CA ARG A 618 7.27 2.27 -16.69
C ARG A 618 8.66 1.87 -16.16
N LEU A 619 9.70 2.68 -16.33
CA LEU A 619 11.06 2.30 -15.94
C LEU A 619 11.41 2.76 -14.53
N ILE A 620 10.83 3.88 -14.09
CA ILE A 620 11.23 4.54 -12.84
C ILE A 620 10.08 4.52 -11.84
N THR A 621 8.91 5.03 -12.24
CA THR A 621 7.85 5.35 -11.26
C THR A 621 6.92 4.16 -11.00
N TYR A 622 6.40 3.55 -12.05
CA TYR A 622 5.38 2.50 -12.03
C TYR A 622 5.80 1.32 -12.91
N PRO A 623 6.82 0.54 -12.47
CA PRO A 623 7.28 -0.61 -13.21
C PRO A 623 6.18 -1.67 -13.37
N PRO A 624 6.07 -2.29 -14.57
CA PRO A 624 5.08 -3.33 -14.80
C PRO A 624 5.38 -4.57 -13.98
N GLY A 625 4.33 -5.18 -13.47
CA GLY A 625 4.40 -6.46 -12.77
C GLY A 625 4.57 -7.65 -13.72
N ARG A 626 4.89 -8.81 -13.16
CA ARG A 626 4.94 -10.08 -13.89
C ARG A 626 3.52 -10.54 -14.20
N ILE A 627 3.20 -10.65 -15.49
CA ILE A 627 1.92 -11.10 -16.01
C ILE A 627 1.99 -12.50 -16.61
N GLU A 628 0.85 -13.02 -17.05
CA GLU A 628 0.77 -14.34 -17.67
C GLU A 628 1.52 -14.38 -18.99
N SER A 629 2.33 -15.42 -19.21
CA SER A 629 3.10 -15.58 -20.44
C SER A 629 2.31 -16.44 -21.44
N VAL A 630 1.49 -15.79 -22.27
CA VAL A 630 0.75 -16.41 -23.38
C VAL A 630 1.27 -15.86 -24.70
N THR A 631 1.27 -16.65 -25.77
CA THR A 631 1.62 -16.16 -27.11
C THR A 631 0.42 -16.29 -28.04
N PHE A 632 0.29 -15.34 -28.96
CA PHE A 632 -0.76 -15.33 -29.98
C PHE A 632 -0.13 -15.28 -31.36
N PRO A 633 -0.52 -16.17 -32.30
CA PRO A 633 -0.03 -16.06 -33.66
C PRO A 633 -0.57 -14.76 -34.28
N PRO A 634 0.29 -13.90 -34.86
CA PRO A 634 -0.15 -12.69 -35.53
C PRO A 634 -0.94 -13.01 -36.81
N PRO A 635 -1.66 -12.03 -37.38
CA PRO A 635 -2.30 -12.22 -38.68
C PRO A 635 -1.25 -12.51 -39.76
N THR A 636 -1.59 -13.41 -40.69
CA THR A 636 -0.67 -13.81 -41.76
C THR A 636 -0.42 -12.65 -42.72
N ARG A 637 0.74 -12.68 -43.41
CA ARG A 637 1.04 -11.68 -44.45
C ARG A 637 -0.09 -11.55 -45.48
N GLN A 638 -0.72 -12.66 -45.88
CA GLN A 638 -1.84 -12.64 -46.83
C GLN A 638 -3.06 -11.87 -46.29
N GLN A 639 -3.36 -11.98 -45.00
CA GLN A 639 -4.48 -11.27 -44.37
C GLN A 639 -4.23 -9.76 -44.28
N MET A 640 -2.97 -9.36 -44.09
CA MET A 640 -2.58 -7.96 -43.90
C MET A 640 -2.21 -7.23 -45.19
N LEU A 641 -1.77 -7.93 -46.25
CA LEU A 641 -1.10 -7.33 -47.41
C LEU A 641 -1.92 -6.20 -48.05
N ALA A 642 -3.22 -6.39 -48.21
CA ALA A 642 -4.08 -5.36 -48.81
C ALA A 642 -4.17 -4.09 -47.95
N ALA A 643 -4.25 -4.23 -46.62
CA ALA A 643 -4.29 -3.09 -45.70
C ALA A 643 -2.95 -2.34 -45.71
N VAL A 644 -1.83 -3.05 -45.58
CA VAL A 644 -0.49 -2.46 -45.60
C VAL A 644 -0.21 -1.76 -46.94
N GLN A 645 -0.59 -2.36 -48.07
CA GLN A 645 -0.43 -1.74 -49.39
C GLN A 645 -1.30 -0.48 -49.53
N SER A 646 -2.51 -0.48 -49.00
CA SER A 646 -3.35 0.72 -48.95
C SER A 646 -2.66 1.82 -48.15
N ASP A 647 -2.15 1.51 -46.96
CA ASP A 647 -1.43 2.45 -46.10
C ASP A 647 -0.17 3.02 -46.80
N VAL A 648 0.59 2.17 -47.51
CA VAL A 648 1.76 2.58 -48.34
C VAL A 648 1.34 3.59 -49.40
N GLN A 649 0.26 3.30 -50.14
CA GLN A 649 -0.21 4.16 -51.22
C GLN A 649 -0.70 5.51 -50.69
N GLN A 650 -1.42 5.51 -49.57
CA GLN A 650 -1.89 6.74 -48.93
C GLN A 650 -0.73 7.59 -48.42
N PHE A 651 0.26 6.98 -47.77
CA PHE A 651 1.46 7.70 -47.33
C PHE A 651 2.27 8.24 -48.52
N ALA A 652 2.40 7.47 -49.60
CA ALA A 652 3.03 7.94 -50.83
C ALA A 652 2.28 9.12 -51.48
N ALA A 653 0.94 9.11 -51.44
CA ALA A 653 0.13 10.25 -51.90
C ALA A 653 0.29 11.48 -50.99
N TYR A 654 0.39 11.28 -49.68
CA TYR A 654 0.63 12.34 -48.71
C TYR A 654 1.99 13.01 -48.93
N VAL A 655 3.07 12.23 -49.06
CA VAL A 655 4.41 12.73 -49.34
C VAL A 655 4.46 13.49 -50.67
N ARG A 656 3.78 13.00 -51.72
CA ARG A 656 3.65 13.71 -53.00
C ARG A 656 3.05 15.11 -52.86
N GLN A 657 2.15 15.33 -51.89
CA GLN A 657 1.59 16.65 -51.63
C GLN A 657 2.58 17.61 -50.96
N ILE A 658 3.63 17.09 -50.31
CA ILE A 658 4.71 17.89 -49.69
C ILE A 658 5.71 18.28 -50.77
N VAL A 659 6.19 17.30 -51.55
CA VAL A 659 7.18 17.53 -52.61
C VAL A 659 6.58 18.31 -53.79
N GLY A 660 5.28 18.13 -54.06
CA GLY A 660 4.61 18.68 -55.24
C GLY A 660 4.92 17.89 -56.51
N GLU A 661 4.24 18.25 -57.61
CA GLU A 661 4.50 17.68 -58.94
C GLU A 661 5.67 18.44 -59.59
N PRO A 662 6.85 17.83 -59.76
CA PRO A 662 7.99 18.52 -60.35
C PRO A 662 7.75 18.81 -61.84
N GLN A 663 8.19 19.98 -62.28
CA GLN A 663 8.25 20.30 -63.70
C GLN A 663 9.16 19.30 -64.42
N ASN A 664 8.86 18.96 -65.66
CA ASN A 664 9.66 18.01 -66.45
C ASN A 664 10.94 18.66 -67.00
N THR A 665 11.81 19.12 -66.09
CA THR A 665 13.13 19.71 -66.36
C THR A 665 14.18 19.00 -65.50
N PRO A 666 15.45 18.90 -65.95
CA PRO A 666 16.50 18.21 -65.19
C PRO A 666 16.63 18.71 -63.74
N LEU A 667 16.70 20.03 -63.52
CA LEU A 667 16.87 20.60 -62.18
C LEU A 667 15.67 20.32 -61.27
N ALA A 668 14.44 20.55 -61.73
CA ALA A 668 13.25 20.32 -60.90
C ALA A 668 13.04 18.83 -60.55
N LEU A 669 13.38 17.92 -61.48
CA LEU A 669 13.34 16.48 -61.22
C LEU A 669 14.45 16.05 -60.27
N TYR A 670 15.64 16.66 -60.39
CA TYR A 670 16.75 16.44 -59.48
C TYR A 670 16.39 16.89 -58.06
N ASP A 671 15.88 18.10 -57.89
CA ASP A 671 15.47 18.65 -56.58
C ASP A 671 14.40 17.77 -55.91
N ALA A 672 13.38 17.35 -56.67
CA ALA A 672 12.37 16.42 -56.18
C ALA A 672 12.98 15.06 -55.80
N GLY A 673 13.87 14.51 -56.63
CA GLY A 673 14.56 13.26 -56.33
C GLY A 673 15.43 13.36 -55.08
N ALA A 674 16.18 14.46 -54.93
CA ALA A 674 16.97 14.75 -53.74
C ALA A 674 16.10 14.82 -52.48
N HIS A 675 14.90 15.42 -52.57
CA HIS A 675 13.92 15.40 -51.48
C HIS A 675 13.51 13.97 -51.12
N TYR A 676 13.12 13.15 -52.11
CA TYR A 676 12.76 11.74 -51.88
C TYR A 676 13.92 10.92 -51.30
N LEU A 677 15.16 11.23 -51.66
CA LEU A 677 16.35 10.62 -51.04
C LEU A 677 16.49 11.01 -49.56
N ARG A 678 16.29 12.30 -49.20
CA ARG A 678 16.34 12.76 -47.80
C ARG A 678 15.36 11.96 -46.94
N ILE A 679 14.13 11.79 -47.41
CA ILE A 679 13.09 11.05 -46.70
C ILE A 679 13.14 9.52 -46.88
N GLY A 680 14.20 8.98 -47.48
CA GLY A 680 14.44 7.54 -47.58
C GLY A 680 13.60 6.78 -48.61
N ARG A 681 12.89 7.48 -49.52
CA ARG A 681 12.10 6.89 -50.61
C ARG A 681 12.99 6.57 -51.82
N LEU A 682 13.88 5.60 -51.62
CA LEU A 682 15.00 5.30 -52.52
C LEU A 682 14.55 4.97 -53.95
N GLN A 683 13.50 4.16 -54.13
CA GLN A 683 13.03 3.79 -55.47
C GLN A 683 12.45 4.98 -56.25
N VAL A 684 11.62 5.80 -55.60
CA VAL A 684 11.04 7.01 -56.23
C VAL A 684 12.14 8.00 -56.60
N SER A 685 13.13 8.17 -55.72
CA SER A 685 14.32 8.97 -56.01
C SER A 685 15.10 8.41 -57.19
N LEU A 686 15.27 7.09 -57.30
CA LEU A 686 15.99 6.44 -58.39
C LEU A 686 15.30 6.68 -59.74
N ASP A 687 13.98 6.49 -59.80
CA ASP A 687 13.16 6.70 -60.99
C ASP A 687 13.22 8.18 -61.46
N LEU A 688 13.26 9.13 -60.51
CA LEU A 688 13.43 10.54 -60.82
C LEU A 688 14.83 10.82 -61.38
N MET A 689 15.89 10.24 -60.83
CA MET A 689 17.24 10.39 -61.36
C MET A 689 17.38 9.80 -62.77
N ASP A 690 16.71 8.68 -63.06
CA ASP A 690 16.67 8.11 -64.42
C ASP A 690 16.03 9.09 -65.41
N ARG A 691 14.98 9.80 -64.99
CA ARG A 691 14.36 10.85 -65.81
C ARG A 691 15.26 12.08 -65.98
N VAL A 692 16.03 12.46 -64.94
CA VAL A 692 17.04 13.53 -65.05
C VAL A 692 18.06 13.17 -66.11
N ILE A 693 18.66 11.98 -66.03
CA ILE A 693 19.69 11.49 -66.95
C ILE A 693 19.15 11.33 -68.39
N ALA A 694 17.88 10.93 -68.53
CA ALA A 694 17.24 10.84 -69.84
C ALA A 694 17.04 12.21 -70.51
N LEU A 695 16.87 13.28 -69.73
CA LEU A 695 16.73 14.65 -70.23
C LEU A 695 18.08 15.34 -70.42
N ASP A 696 19.03 15.09 -69.52
CA ASP A 696 20.39 15.61 -69.56
C ASP A 696 21.39 14.54 -69.08
N ASN A 697 22.06 13.91 -70.04
CA ASN A 697 23.06 12.87 -69.76
C ASN A 697 24.41 13.42 -69.29
N ASN A 698 24.58 14.74 -69.19
CA ASN A 698 25.76 15.38 -68.63
C ASN A 698 25.53 15.89 -67.20
N PHE A 699 24.39 15.58 -66.57
CA PHE A 699 24.06 16.00 -65.21
C PHE A 699 24.82 15.13 -64.18
N ALA A 700 26.08 15.47 -63.90
CA ALA A 700 26.98 14.71 -63.03
C ALA A 700 26.40 14.44 -61.63
N ASP A 701 25.70 15.42 -61.06
CA ASP A 701 25.04 15.32 -59.76
C ASP A 701 23.94 14.23 -59.71
N ALA A 702 23.28 13.94 -60.83
CA ALA A 702 22.25 12.88 -60.89
C ALA A 702 22.89 11.49 -60.82
N TYR A 703 24.02 11.30 -61.50
CA TYR A 703 24.82 10.08 -61.38
C TYR A 703 25.39 9.92 -59.95
N ASN A 704 25.90 11.00 -59.36
CA ASN A 704 26.33 11.01 -57.96
C ASN A 704 25.18 10.60 -57.03
N THR A 705 24.00 11.21 -57.17
CA THR A 705 22.82 10.90 -56.35
C THR A 705 22.35 9.45 -56.57
N LYS A 706 22.36 8.91 -57.79
CA LYS A 706 22.11 7.46 -58.03
C LYS A 706 23.12 6.58 -57.33
N GLY A 707 24.40 6.96 -57.36
CA GLY A 707 25.44 6.27 -56.60
C GLY A 707 25.13 6.25 -55.10
N VAL A 708 24.71 7.38 -54.53
CA VAL A 708 24.29 7.46 -53.11
C VAL A 708 23.07 6.57 -52.83
N ILE A 709 22.06 6.57 -53.71
CA ILE A 709 20.88 5.71 -53.58
C ILE A 709 21.29 4.23 -53.56
N TYR A 710 22.07 3.78 -54.54
CA TYR A 710 22.57 2.41 -54.60
C TYR A 710 23.49 2.06 -53.43
N THR A 711 24.27 3.02 -52.92
CA THR A 711 25.07 2.83 -51.70
C THR A 711 24.18 2.51 -50.50
N ARG A 712 23.08 3.27 -50.33
CA ARG A 712 22.10 3.00 -49.28
C ARG A 712 21.41 1.65 -49.49
N MET A 713 21.07 1.31 -50.73
CA MET A 713 20.50 -0.01 -51.05
C MET A 713 21.49 -1.17 -50.81
N GLY A 714 22.79 -0.90 -50.95
CA GLY A 714 23.90 -1.82 -50.71
C GLY A 714 24.00 -2.34 -49.28
N GLN A 715 23.52 -1.56 -48.32
CA GLN A 715 23.44 -1.97 -46.91
C GLN A 715 22.52 -3.18 -46.70
N TYR A 716 21.60 -3.42 -47.64
CA TYR A 716 20.59 -4.47 -47.58
C TYR A 716 20.84 -5.57 -48.61
N ASP A 717 21.23 -5.18 -49.82
CA ASP A 717 21.65 -6.08 -50.88
C ASP A 717 22.98 -5.60 -51.45
N ARG A 718 24.05 -6.31 -51.07
CA ARG A 718 25.44 -5.96 -51.41
C ARG A 718 25.68 -5.82 -52.91
N THR A 719 24.85 -6.41 -53.78
CA THR A 719 24.98 -6.25 -55.23
C THR A 719 24.81 -4.80 -55.68
N ASN A 720 24.10 -3.98 -54.90
CA ASN A 720 23.93 -2.55 -55.19
C ASN A 720 25.20 -1.74 -54.99
N TYR A 721 26.22 -2.23 -54.27
CA TYR A 721 27.50 -1.51 -54.19
C TYR A 721 28.20 -1.46 -55.55
N ASP A 722 28.05 -2.48 -56.40
CA ASP A 722 28.60 -2.45 -57.75
C ASP A 722 27.88 -1.42 -58.63
N HIS A 723 26.54 -1.36 -58.53
CA HIS A 723 25.76 -0.31 -59.17
C HIS A 723 26.13 1.09 -58.68
N ALA A 724 26.42 1.24 -57.38
CA ALA A 724 26.88 2.51 -56.83
C ALA A 724 28.21 2.95 -57.42
N LEU A 725 29.20 2.04 -57.51
CA LEU A 725 30.50 2.32 -58.12
C LEU A 725 30.37 2.72 -59.58
N ASP A 726 29.53 2.03 -60.36
CA ASP A 726 29.28 2.36 -61.76
C ASP A 726 28.71 3.78 -61.91
N MET A 727 27.72 4.13 -61.09
CA MET A 727 27.10 5.46 -61.13
C MET A 727 28.08 6.56 -60.71
N PHE A 728 28.87 6.35 -59.65
CA PHE A 728 29.88 7.33 -59.26
C PHE A 728 30.98 7.50 -60.32
N ASN A 729 31.44 6.41 -60.95
CA ASN A 729 32.42 6.49 -62.04
C ASN A 729 31.87 7.25 -63.25
N GLN A 730 30.58 7.10 -63.56
CA GLN A 730 29.92 7.89 -64.62
C GLN A 730 29.85 9.38 -64.25
N GLY A 731 29.48 9.72 -63.01
CA GLY A 731 29.50 11.10 -62.53
C GLY A 731 30.90 11.71 -62.55
N LEU A 732 31.92 10.95 -62.15
CA LEU A 732 33.32 11.39 -62.16
C LEU A 732 33.90 11.54 -63.57
N ALA A 733 33.42 10.74 -64.54
CA ALA A 733 33.79 10.90 -65.94
C ALA A 733 33.30 12.24 -66.52
N LEU A 734 32.16 12.75 -66.02
CA LEU A 734 31.61 14.06 -66.37
C LEU A 734 32.31 15.20 -65.62
N GLU A 735 32.62 15.01 -64.32
CA GLU A 735 33.31 15.98 -63.48
C GLU A 735 34.54 15.39 -62.76
N PRO A 736 35.70 15.27 -63.44
CA PRO A 736 36.89 14.59 -62.88
C PRO A 736 37.49 15.20 -61.60
N SER A 737 37.18 16.47 -61.34
CA SER A 737 37.66 17.23 -60.17
C SER A 737 36.61 17.35 -59.05
N ASN A 738 35.49 16.63 -59.12
CA ASN A 738 34.47 16.65 -58.08
C ASN A 738 34.92 15.84 -56.84
N ALA A 739 35.35 16.56 -55.81
CA ALA A 739 35.84 15.96 -54.56
C ALA A 739 34.76 15.14 -53.84
N GLY A 740 33.47 15.54 -53.94
CA GLY A 740 32.36 14.86 -53.27
C GLY A 740 32.08 13.47 -53.86
N ILE A 741 32.10 13.35 -55.18
CA ILE A 741 31.93 12.05 -55.87
C ILE A 741 33.07 11.08 -55.48
N ARG A 742 34.31 11.58 -55.41
CA ARG A 742 35.47 10.76 -54.98
C ARG A 742 35.35 10.31 -53.53
N LEU A 743 34.88 11.19 -52.64
CA LEU A 743 34.62 10.82 -51.25
C LEU A 743 33.54 9.72 -51.17
N ASN A 744 32.47 9.83 -51.95
CA ASN A 744 31.43 8.80 -52.01
C ASN A 744 31.94 7.46 -52.58
N LEU A 745 32.82 7.48 -53.61
CA LEU A 745 33.51 6.27 -54.10
C LEU A 745 34.32 5.59 -52.99
N ALA A 746 35.08 6.38 -52.21
CA ALA A 746 35.83 5.86 -51.08
C ALA A 746 34.91 5.18 -50.05
N ILE A 747 33.78 5.80 -49.72
CA ILE A 747 32.76 5.24 -48.81
C ILE A 747 32.24 3.90 -49.35
N VAL A 748 31.90 3.79 -50.63
CA VAL A 748 31.39 2.54 -51.19
C VAL A 748 32.42 1.43 -51.18
N TYR A 749 33.68 1.72 -51.51
CA TYR A 749 34.74 0.73 -51.43
C TYR A 749 34.92 0.20 -50.00
N ILE A 750 34.83 1.06 -48.99
CA ILE A 750 34.84 0.65 -47.58
C ILE A 750 33.65 -0.27 -47.27
N LEU A 751 32.43 0.13 -47.67
CA LEU A 751 31.20 -0.62 -47.36
C LEU A 751 31.11 -1.97 -48.11
N ARG A 752 31.67 -2.07 -49.32
CA ARG A 752 31.70 -3.30 -50.12
C ARG A 752 32.66 -4.34 -49.53
N GLY A 753 33.81 -3.89 -49.01
CA GLY A 753 34.73 -4.70 -48.20
C GLY A 753 35.40 -5.88 -48.92
N GLY A 754 35.57 -5.82 -50.24
CA GLY A 754 36.23 -6.88 -51.03
C GLY A 754 37.76 -6.77 -51.07
N ASP A 755 38.43 -7.86 -51.46
CA ASP A 755 39.90 -7.89 -51.63
C ASP A 755 40.36 -6.81 -52.64
N GLY A 756 41.13 -5.83 -52.16
CA GLY A 756 41.64 -4.70 -52.95
C GLY A 756 40.82 -3.41 -52.88
N ASP A 757 39.63 -3.43 -52.26
CA ASP A 757 38.79 -2.24 -52.11
C ASP A 757 39.38 -1.24 -51.12
N GLN A 758 40.06 -1.72 -50.08
CA GLN A 758 40.70 -0.85 -49.09
C GLN A 758 41.77 0.07 -49.71
N GLY A 759 42.57 -0.47 -50.64
CA GLY A 759 43.56 0.32 -51.37
C GLY A 759 42.93 1.38 -52.28
N ARG A 760 41.80 1.02 -52.92
CA ARG A 760 41.03 1.94 -53.76
C ARG A 760 40.33 3.02 -52.95
N ALA A 761 39.75 2.66 -51.79
CA ALA A 761 39.15 3.60 -50.86
C ALA A 761 40.15 4.67 -50.40
N LEU A 762 41.35 4.24 -49.98
CA LEU A 762 42.42 5.16 -49.57
C LEU A 762 42.87 6.06 -50.73
N GLN A 763 42.97 5.52 -51.94
CA GLN A 763 43.33 6.31 -53.13
C GLN A 763 42.30 7.40 -53.41
N GLU A 764 41.01 7.04 -53.49
CA GLU A 764 39.94 8.01 -53.79
C GLU A 764 39.77 9.04 -52.66
N TYR A 765 39.92 8.61 -51.40
CA TYR A 765 39.90 9.52 -50.26
C TYR A 765 41.03 10.56 -50.30
N ASN A 766 42.28 10.11 -50.54
CA ASN A 766 43.42 11.01 -50.67
C ASN A 766 43.23 12.02 -51.82
N GLN A 767 42.63 11.59 -52.92
CA GLN A 767 42.31 12.48 -54.03
C GLN A 767 41.18 13.47 -53.68
N ALA A 768 40.15 13.03 -52.97
CA ALA A 768 39.08 13.90 -52.47
C ALA A 768 39.64 15.00 -51.54
N GLN A 769 40.56 14.66 -50.64
CA GLN A 769 41.23 15.62 -49.75
C GLN A 769 42.10 16.64 -50.51
N GLN A 770 42.82 16.19 -51.54
CA GLN A 770 43.63 17.09 -52.37
C GLN A 770 42.75 18.11 -53.11
N LEU A 771 41.57 17.69 -53.56
CA LEU A 771 40.62 18.56 -54.26
C LEU A 771 39.81 19.45 -53.32
N ASN A 772 39.51 18.99 -52.10
CA ASN A 772 38.82 19.76 -51.07
C ASN A 772 39.44 19.52 -49.68
N PRO A 773 40.25 20.47 -49.18
CA PRO A 773 40.90 20.37 -47.87
C PRO A 773 39.93 20.22 -46.69
N ASN A 774 38.65 20.60 -46.83
CA ASN A 774 37.63 20.42 -45.78
C ASN A 774 37.35 18.93 -45.46
N PHE A 775 37.80 18.00 -46.32
CA PHE A 775 37.69 16.57 -46.10
C PHE A 775 38.90 15.97 -45.35
N GLN A 776 39.84 16.78 -44.82
CA GLN A 776 41.07 16.31 -44.18
C GLN A 776 40.87 15.31 -43.01
N ASP A 777 39.69 15.30 -42.39
CA ASP A 777 39.35 14.36 -41.30
C ASP A 777 38.13 13.48 -41.60
N ALA A 778 37.56 13.55 -42.80
CA ALA A 778 36.41 12.72 -43.18
C ALA A 778 36.84 11.25 -43.31
N LEU A 779 36.28 10.29 -42.57
CA LEU A 779 36.61 8.85 -42.69
C LEU A 779 38.01 8.42 -42.20
N ARG A 780 38.86 9.33 -41.68
CA ARG A 780 40.23 9.04 -41.22
C ARG A 780 40.29 7.88 -40.22
N GLY A 781 39.38 7.85 -39.25
CA GLY A 781 39.31 6.77 -38.24
C GLY A 781 38.86 5.40 -38.77
N ILE A 782 38.15 5.37 -39.90
CA ILE A 782 37.63 4.14 -40.53
C ILE A 782 38.68 3.54 -41.48
N ILE A 783 39.46 4.39 -42.15
CA ILE A 783 40.49 3.95 -43.10
C ILE A 783 41.78 3.53 -42.38
N ASP A 784 42.15 4.20 -41.28
CA ASP A 784 43.36 3.91 -40.51
C ASP A 784 43.19 2.69 -39.58
N ASN A 785 41.96 2.22 -39.34
CA ASN A 785 41.62 1.09 -38.46
C ASN A 785 40.43 0.29 -39.07
N PRO A 786 40.69 -0.54 -40.09
CA PRO A 786 39.67 -1.16 -40.95
C PRO A 786 38.77 -2.19 -40.26
#